data_AF-A0A5R9Q2A1-F1
#
_entry.id   AF-A0A5R9Q2A1-F1
#
_cell.length_a   1.000
_cell.length_b   1.000
_cell.length_c   1.000
_cell.angle_alpha   90.00
_cell.angle_beta   90.00
_cell.angle_gamma   90.00
#
_symmetry.space_group_name_H-M   'P 1'
#
loop_
_entity.id
_entity.type
_entity.pdbx_description
1 polymer ?
#
loop_
_entity_poly.entity_id
_entity_poly.type
_entity_poly.pdbx_seq_one_letter_code
_entity_poly.pdbx_strand_id
1 'polypeptide(L)'
;MGKKNKFLSWLGFGKKDEEQQKAQQAEEQARLEAEKLAQEKAEQERIAKEQAEREEAERLAREAAVAEQARLEAEKLAQEKAEQERIAKEQAEREEAEREEAEREEAERLVREAEAAEQSRLEAEKLEQEKAEQERNAKEQAEREEAERLAREAAVAEQARLEAEKLAQEKAEQERIAKEREEAERLAREAEAEAAEQARLEAERLEQERIAKEQAEREEVERLAREAEAAEQARLEAEKLEQERIAKEQAGRLAREAEVAEQARLEAEKLAQEKAEQERLAKEQARLEAERLEQERIAKEQADREEAERLAREAEAAEQARLEAERLEQERIAREQAEREEAERLACEAEEAEQARLEAEKLAEEKAKAEKPKKEGFFSRLKKGLLKTKANIGSGFAAIFKGKKIDDELFEDLETQLLTADLGVDTTMKLIDNLTDAADRKQLKDGEALYDLMKQEMAEMLKVAEKPLEINADKKPFVILMVGVNGVGKTTTIGKLAKQFQQEGKSVMLAAGDTFRAAAVEQLQVWGERNDISVVAQHTGADSASVVFDAFQAAKARNVDVLIADTAGRLQNKDNLMQELEKIARVMKKLDPDAPHEVMLTIDAGTGQNAISQVNLFNKAVGLTGITLTKLDGTAKGGVIFAVADKFQIPIRYIGVGEGIDDLRTFKSDDFIEALFSQDD
;
A
#
# COMPACT_ATOMS: atom_id res chain seq x y z
N MET A 1 65.54 134.42 -131.36
CA MET A 1 65.79 135.66 -130.59
C MET A 1 65.44 135.41 -129.12
N GLY A 2 66.26 135.91 -128.18
CA GLY A 2 65.78 136.35 -126.85
C GLY A 2 65.79 135.37 -125.67
N LYS A 3 66.85 135.47 -124.87
CA LYS A 3 67.09 135.05 -123.46
C LYS A 3 65.88 135.04 -122.48
N LYS A 4 65.90 134.14 -121.47
CA LYS A 4 66.04 134.44 -120.00
C LYS A 4 65.96 133.19 -119.05
N ASN A 5 66.91 133.19 -118.09
CA ASN A 5 67.10 132.56 -116.74
C ASN A 5 66.11 131.57 -116.02
N LYS A 6 66.69 130.45 -115.49
CA LYS A 6 67.02 130.06 -114.08
C LYS A 6 65.93 129.96 -112.95
N PHE A 7 65.67 128.75 -112.39
CA PHE A 7 65.73 128.29 -110.94
C PHE A 7 64.79 127.09 -110.54
N LEU A 8 65.41 125.99 -110.03
CA LEU A 8 65.12 124.98 -108.96
C LEU A 8 63.80 124.15 -108.73
N SER A 9 64.01 122.83 -108.45
CA SER A 9 63.40 121.89 -107.44
C SER A 9 63.38 120.45 -108.04
N TRP A 10 64.13 119.43 -107.60
CA TRP A 10 64.18 118.60 -106.36
C TRP A 10 62.84 118.03 -105.86
N LEU A 11 62.49 116.80 -106.28
CA LEU A 11 62.03 115.64 -105.46
C LEU A 11 61.46 114.54 -106.40
N GLY A 12 62.05 113.34 -106.42
CA GLY A 12 61.57 112.26 -107.30
C GLY A 12 62.34 110.94 -107.19
N PHE A 13 62.64 110.48 -105.97
CA PHE A 13 63.17 109.14 -105.68
C PHE A 13 62.69 108.78 -104.26
N GLY A 14 61.71 107.89 -104.12
CA GLY A 14 61.15 107.55 -102.79
C GLY A 14 59.83 106.76 -102.74
N LYS A 15 59.25 106.32 -103.86
CA LYS A 15 57.95 105.59 -103.87
C LYS A 15 58.02 104.08 -104.13
N LYS A 16 59.20 103.49 -104.35
CA LYS A 16 59.35 102.03 -104.56
C LYS A 16 59.73 101.25 -103.29
N ASP A 17 60.27 101.91 -102.26
CA ASP A 17 60.69 101.25 -101.02
C ASP A 17 59.54 101.05 -100.01
N GLU A 18 58.50 101.89 -100.02
CA GLU A 18 57.35 101.77 -99.08
C GLU A 18 56.41 100.59 -99.39
N GLU A 19 56.19 100.24 -100.67
CA GLU A 19 55.34 99.10 -101.04
C GLU A 19 56.04 97.76 -100.78
N GLN A 20 57.37 97.68 -100.97
CA GLN A 20 58.14 96.48 -100.61
C GLN A 20 58.24 96.30 -99.09
N GLN A 21 58.38 97.39 -98.32
CA GLN A 21 58.37 97.32 -96.86
C GLN A 21 57.01 96.88 -96.30
N LYS A 22 55.88 97.36 -96.87
CA LYS A 22 54.54 96.94 -96.43
C LYS A 22 54.23 95.47 -96.76
N ALA A 23 54.66 94.99 -97.92
CA ALA A 23 54.49 93.58 -98.29
C ALA A 23 55.34 92.66 -97.39
N GLN A 24 56.59 93.04 -97.10
CA GLN A 24 57.45 92.31 -96.16
C GLN A 24 56.89 92.33 -94.73
N GLN A 25 56.34 93.45 -94.27
CA GLN A 25 55.69 93.54 -92.96
C GLN A 25 54.43 92.69 -92.85
N ALA A 26 53.62 92.61 -93.91
CA ALA A 26 52.41 91.77 -93.93
C ALA A 26 52.75 90.27 -93.95
N GLU A 27 53.78 89.88 -94.71
CA GLU A 27 54.27 88.50 -94.74
C GLU A 27 54.92 88.09 -93.40
N GLU A 28 55.65 89.01 -92.77
CA GLU A 28 56.21 88.82 -91.43
C GLU A 28 55.10 88.73 -90.36
N GLN A 29 54.06 89.58 -90.44
CA GLN A 29 52.88 89.47 -89.57
C GLN A 29 52.14 88.14 -89.75
N ALA A 30 51.88 87.71 -90.99
CA ALA A 30 51.22 86.44 -91.25
C ALA A 30 52.05 85.24 -90.76
N ARG A 31 53.38 85.32 -90.88
CA ARG A 31 54.29 84.30 -90.35
C ARG A 31 54.27 84.27 -88.82
N LEU A 32 54.27 85.42 -88.15
CA LEU A 32 54.17 85.53 -86.69
C LEU A 32 52.81 85.05 -86.17
N GLU A 33 51.71 85.31 -86.88
CA GLU A 33 50.38 84.79 -86.53
C GLU A 33 50.29 83.27 -86.73
N ALA A 34 50.85 82.74 -87.82
CA ALA A 34 50.92 81.30 -88.05
C ALA A 34 51.80 80.60 -86.99
N GLU A 35 52.90 81.22 -86.57
CA GLU A 35 53.77 80.72 -85.49
C GLU A 35 53.05 80.75 -84.14
N LYS A 36 52.30 81.82 -83.83
CA LYS A 36 51.46 81.89 -82.62
C LYS A 36 50.37 80.83 -82.62
N LEU A 37 49.67 80.63 -83.73
CA LEU A 37 48.62 79.61 -83.86
C LEU A 37 49.22 78.20 -83.71
N ALA A 38 50.40 77.96 -84.26
CA ALA A 38 51.12 76.70 -84.09
C ALA A 38 51.57 76.48 -82.63
N GLN A 39 52.02 77.54 -81.95
CA GLN A 39 52.36 77.50 -80.52
C GLN A 39 51.13 77.24 -79.65
N GLU A 40 50.01 77.92 -79.89
CA GLU A 40 48.75 77.68 -79.17
C GLU A 40 48.24 76.25 -79.39
N LYS A 41 48.32 75.73 -80.62
CA LYS A 41 47.89 74.36 -80.92
C LYS A 41 48.80 73.33 -80.24
N ALA A 42 50.12 73.55 -80.23
CA ALA A 42 51.06 72.69 -79.52
C ALA A 42 50.86 72.76 -77.99
N GLU A 43 50.51 73.93 -77.46
CA GLU A 43 50.18 74.10 -76.04
C GLU A 43 48.86 73.39 -75.68
N GLN A 44 47.84 73.48 -76.53
CA GLN A 44 46.59 72.75 -76.36
C GLN A 44 46.78 71.23 -76.44
N GLU A 45 47.59 70.72 -77.37
CA GLU A 45 47.93 69.30 -77.45
C GLU A 45 48.71 68.83 -76.20
N ARG A 46 49.62 69.66 -75.68
CA ARG A 46 50.34 69.36 -74.43
C ARG A 46 49.38 69.29 -73.25
N ILE A 47 48.48 70.25 -73.11
CA ILE A 47 47.48 70.27 -72.02
C ILE A 47 46.53 69.07 -72.13
N ALA A 48 46.06 68.73 -73.33
CA ALA A 48 45.19 67.58 -73.56
C ALA A 48 45.90 66.26 -73.22
N LYS A 49 47.19 66.14 -73.55
CA LYS A 49 48.00 64.97 -73.19
C LYS A 49 48.19 64.86 -71.67
N GLU A 50 48.49 65.97 -71.01
CA GLU A 50 48.66 66.03 -69.55
C GLU A 50 47.35 65.73 -68.81
N GLN A 51 46.20 66.15 -69.35
CA GLN A 51 44.88 65.80 -68.84
C GLN A 51 44.58 64.30 -69.00
N ALA A 52 44.85 63.72 -70.18
CA ALA A 52 44.66 62.29 -70.40
C ALA A 52 45.53 61.42 -69.48
N GLU A 53 46.80 61.81 -69.28
CA GLU A 53 47.71 61.12 -68.35
C GLU A 53 47.22 61.22 -66.89
N ARG A 54 46.66 62.36 -66.48
CA ARG A 54 46.05 62.53 -65.15
C ARG A 54 44.80 61.68 -64.96
N GLU A 55 43.92 61.63 -65.96
CA GLU A 55 42.71 60.80 -65.92
C GLU A 55 43.05 59.30 -65.86
N GLU A 56 44.06 58.87 -66.62
CA GLU A 56 44.54 57.49 -66.57
C GLU A 56 45.16 57.13 -65.22
N ALA A 57 45.96 58.03 -64.64
CA ALA A 57 46.52 57.85 -63.30
C ALA A 57 45.43 57.80 -62.22
N GLU A 58 44.39 58.65 -62.34
CA GLU A 58 43.27 58.64 -61.40
C GLU A 58 42.43 57.35 -61.51
N ARG A 59 42.23 56.84 -62.73
CA ARG A 59 41.56 55.54 -62.96
C ARG A 59 42.33 54.40 -62.30
N LEU A 60 43.64 54.32 -62.51
CA LEU A 60 44.49 53.29 -61.90
C LEU A 60 44.52 53.38 -60.38
N ALA A 61 44.53 54.59 -59.81
CA ALA A 61 44.47 54.80 -58.37
C ALA A 61 43.13 54.32 -57.77
N ARG A 62 42.00 54.58 -58.46
CA ARG A 62 40.69 54.09 -58.04
C ARG A 62 40.60 52.57 -58.10
N GLU A 63 41.14 51.96 -59.15
CA GLU A 63 41.16 50.50 -59.31
C GLU A 63 42.02 49.82 -58.23
N ALA A 64 43.18 50.39 -57.89
CA ALA A 64 44.02 49.92 -56.79
C ALA A 64 43.32 50.02 -55.43
N ALA A 65 42.61 51.11 -55.15
CA ALA A 65 41.86 51.30 -53.89
C ALA A 65 40.72 50.28 -53.73
N VAL A 66 40.01 49.97 -54.82
CA VAL A 66 38.95 48.93 -54.82
C VAL A 66 39.55 47.55 -54.58
N ALA A 67 40.69 47.23 -55.19
CA ALA A 67 41.37 45.95 -54.97
C ALA A 67 41.88 45.81 -53.52
N GLU A 68 42.36 46.90 -52.91
CA GLU A 68 42.78 46.91 -51.51
C GLU A 68 41.61 46.72 -50.55
N GLN A 69 40.47 47.40 -50.80
CA GLN A 69 39.24 47.18 -50.02
C GLN A 69 38.76 45.72 -50.10
N ALA A 70 38.70 45.14 -51.29
CA ALA A 70 38.28 43.75 -51.48
C ALA A 70 39.19 42.76 -50.73
N ARG A 71 40.50 43.03 -50.66
CA ARG A 71 41.45 42.20 -49.92
C ARG A 71 41.22 42.29 -48.40
N LEU A 72 40.97 43.48 -47.88
CA LEU A 72 40.68 43.69 -46.45
C LEU A 72 39.36 43.05 -46.01
N GLU A 73 38.33 43.10 -46.86
CA GLU A 73 37.06 42.41 -46.61
C GLU A 73 37.23 40.89 -46.62
N ALA A 74 37.99 40.34 -47.57
CA ALA A 74 38.29 38.91 -47.61
C ALA A 74 39.07 38.44 -46.36
N GLU A 75 40.01 39.25 -45.87
CA GLU A 75 40.77 38.94 -44.65
C GLU A 75 39.88 38.95 -43.39
N LYS A 76 38.97 39.92 -43.27
CA LYS A 76 37.99 39.95 -42.17
C LYS A 76 37.06 38.75 -42.19
N LEU A 77 36.54 38.39 -43.37
CA LEU A 77 35.65 37.24 -43.50
C LEU A 77 36.37 35.92 -43.14
N ALA A 78 37.65 35.80 -43.49
CA ALA A 78 38.46 34.65 -43.11
C ALA A 78 38.70 34.58 -41.59
N GLN A 79 38.92 35.73 -40.92
CA GLN A 79 39.08 35.81 -39.47
C GLN A 79 37.78 35.44 -38.73
N GLU A 80 36.64 35.99 -39.16
CA GLU A 80 35.33 35.65 -38.57
C GLU A 80 35.01 34.16 -38.71
N LYS A 81 35.30 33.57 -39.87
CA LYS A 81 35.07 32.15 -40.11
C LYS A 81 35.95 31.27 -39.22
N ALA A 82 37.22 31.63 -39.05
CA ALA A 82 38.14 30.91 -38.17
C ALA A 82 37.73 31.02 -36.68
N GLU A 83 37.20 32.17 -36.27
CA GLU A 83 36.68 32.36 -34.91
C GLU A 83 35.41 31.55 -34.66
N GLN A 84 34.48 31.51 -35.62
CA GLN A 84 33.29 30.67 -35.55
C GLN A 84 33.63 29.18 -35.47
N GLU A 85 34.60 28.73 -36.26
CA GLU A 85 35.05 27.32 -36.25
C GLU A 85 35.70 26.94 -34.91
N ARG A 86 36.46 27.87 -34.29
CA ARG A 86 37.00 27.67 -32.94
C ARG A 86 35.91 27.57 -31.88
N ILE A 87 34.91 28.46 -31.92
CA ILE A 87 33.79 28.46 -30.96
C ILE A 87 32.96 27.17 -31.10
N ALA A 88 32.67 26.76 -32.34
CA ALA A 88 31.94 25.52 -32.60
C ALA A 88 32.69 24.29 -32.07
N LYS A 89 34.02 24.28 -32.18
CA LYS A 89 34.86 23.20 -31.65
C LYS A 89 34.86 23.17 -30.11
N GLU A 90 35.01 24.32 -29.45
CA GLU A 90 34.92 24.40 -27.98
C GLU A 90 33.53 23.99 -27.45
N GLN A 91 32.46 24.32 -28.19
CA GLN A 91 31.10 23.89 -27.82
C GLN A 91 30.93 22.38 -27.95
N ALA A 92 31.41 21.79 -29.04
CA ALA A 92 31.36 20.33 -29.23
C ALA A 92 32.14 19.58 -28.14
N GLU A 93 33.35 20.06 -27.79
CA GLU A 93 34.16 19.46 -26.72
C GLU A 93 33.49 19.57 -25.34
N ARG A 94 32.75 20.65 -25.07
CA ARG A 94 31.96 20.79 -23.83
C ARG A 94 30.75 19.86 -23.78
N GLU A 95 30.00 19.76 -24.87
CA GLU A 95 28.86 18.85 -24.95
C GLU A 95 29.28 17.39 -24.81
N GLU A 96 30.44 17.01 -25.36
CA GLU A 96 31.01 15.67 -25.20
C GLU A 96 31.41 15.39 -23.75
N ALA A 97 32.06 16.36 -23.08
CA ALA A 97 32.42 16.23 -21.67
C ALA A 97 31.20 16.14 -20.73
N GLU A 98 30.15 16.94 -20.98
CA GLU A 98 28.90 16.89 -20.21
C GLU A 98 28.16 15.55 -20.40
N ARG A 99 28.22 14.96 -21.60
CA ARG A 99 27.66 13.62 -21.84
C ARG A 99 28.41 12.53 -21.10
N GLU A 100 29.75 12.55 -21.12
CA GLU A 100 30.56 11.58 -20.37
C GLU A 100 30.33 11.70 -18.85
N GLU A 101 30.13 12.91 -18.34
CA GLU A 101 29.83 13.14 -16.92
C GLU A 101 28.43 12.60 -16.57
N ALA A 102 27.42 12.89 -17.38
CA ALA A 102 26.07 12.36 -17.19
C ALA A 102 26.00 10.82 -17.25
N GLU A 103 26.74 10.19 -18.18
CA GLU A 103 26.83 8.72 -18.26
C GLU A 103 27.49 8.11 -17.02
N ARG A 104 28.50 8.77 -16.45
CA ARG A 104 29.12 8.33 -15.19
C ARG A 104 28.19 8.44 -14.00
N GLU A 105 27.46 9.56 -13.89
CA GLU A 105 26.47 9.74 -12.82
C GLU A 105 25.33 8.73 -12.92
N GLU A 106 24.86 8.43 -14.13
CA GLU A 106 23.84 7.40 -14.36
C GLU A 106 24.35 6.01 -13.99
N ALA A 107 25.59 5.67 -14.38
CA ALA A 107 26.21 4.41 -14.00
C ALA A 107 26.37 4.27 -12.47
N GLU A 108 26.81 5.33 -11.76
CA GLU A 108 26.88 5.31 -10.30
C GLU A 108 25.51 5.17 -9.64
N ARG A 109 24.48 5.82 -10.20
CA ARG A 109 23.10 5.71 -9.70
C ARG A 109 22.58 4.28 -9.84
N LEU A 110 22.81 3.63 -10.99
CA LEU A 110 22.39 2.25 -11.22
C LEU A 110 23.09 1.27 -10.26
N VAL A 111 24.36 1.51 -9.92
CA VAL A 111 25.07 0.69 -8.91
C VAL A 111 24.44 0.85 -7.53
N ARG A 112 24.16 2.08 -7.10
CA ARG A 112 23.52 2.33 -5.79
C ARG A 112 22.11 1.73 -5.72
N GLU A 113 21.36 1.78 -6.81
CA GLU A 113 20.02 1.19 -6.89
C GLU A 113 20.08 -0.34 -6.83
N ALA A 114 21.06 -0.96 -7.49
CA ALA A 114 21.30 -2.40 -7.40
C ALA A 114 21.69 -2.84 -5.97
N GLU A 115 22.57 -2.08 -5.29
CA GLU A 115 22.95 -2.34 -3.90
C GLU A 115 21.76 -2.21 -2.94
N ALA A 116 20.92 -1.18 -3.11
CA ALA A 116 19.72 -0.98 -2.31
C ALA A 116 18.67 -2.09 -2.54
N ALA A 117 18.53 -2.56 -3.78
CA ALA A 117 17.65 -3.68 -4.11
C ALA A 117 18.14 -5.00 -3.49
N GLU A 118 19.46 -5.24 -3.48
CA GLU A 118 20.05 -6.41 -2.82
C GLU A 118 19.83 -6.37 -1.30
N GLN A 119 20.05 -5.22 -0.65
CA GLN A 119 19.77 -5.04 0.78
C GLN A 119 18.29 -5.28 1.10
N SER A 120 17.38 -4.72 0.32
CA SER A 120 15.95 -4.91 0.49
C SER A 120 15.54 -6.39 0.34
N ARG A 121 16.19 -7.13 -0.56
CA ARG A 121 15.94 -8.56 -0.73
C ARG A 121 16.41 -9.37 0.49
N LEU A 122 17.58 -9.04 1.03
CA LEU A 122 18.12 -9.70 2.23
C LEU A 122 17.28 -9.41 3.48
N GLU A 123 16.75 -8.20 3.62
CA GLU A 123 15.83 -7.85 4.71
C GLU A 123 14.49 -8.57 4.58
N ALA A 124 13.94 -8.67 3.37
CA ALA A 124 12.72 -9.43 3.11
C ALA A 124 12.88 -10.92 3.45
N GLU A 125 14.01 -11.52 3.06
CA GLU A 125 14.33 -12.93 3.37
C GLU A 125 14.45 -13.16 4.88
N LYS A 126 15.08 -12.24 5.62
CA LYS A 126 15.14 -12.31 7.09
C LYS A 126 13.76 -12.22 7.74
N LEU A 127 12.92 -11.31 7.25
CA LEU A 127 11.57 -11.12 7.79
C LEU A 127 10.67 -12.34 7.51
N GLU A 128 10.87 -13.01 6.38
CA GLU A 128 10.19 -14.26 6.05
C GLU A 128 10.65 -15.41 6.96
N GLN A 129 11.95 -15.51 7.23
CA GLN A 129 12.49 -16.48 8.18
C GLN A 129 11.98 -16.26 9.61
N GLU A 130 11.94 -15.01 10.09
CA GLU A 130 11.37 -14.68 11.41
C GLU A 130 9.88 -15.02 11.50
N LYS A 131 9.10 -14.72 10.45
CA LYS A 131 7.67 -15.09 10.42
C LYS A 131 7.47 -16.60 10.45
N ALA A 132 8.27 -17.36 9.69
CA ALA A 132 8.21 -18.82 9.69
C ALA A 132 8.59 -19.41 11.07
N GLU A 133 9.57 -18.81 11.76
CA GLU A 133 9.96 -19.21 13.11
C GLU A 133 8.86 -18.86 14.14
N GLN A 134 8.25 -17.67 14.04
CA GLN A 134 7.13 -17.28 14.89
C GLN A 134 5.91 -18.19 14.70
N GLU A 135 5.57 -18.53 13.46
CA GLU A 135 4.47 -19.44 13.16
C GLU A 135 4.72 -20.85 13.71
N ARG A 136 5.96 -21.34 13.59
CA ARG A 136 6.36 -22.61 14.18
C ARG A 136 6.26 -22.59 15.71
N ASN A 137 6.75 -21.53 16.35
CA ASN A 137 6.71 -21.39 17.80
C ASN A 137 5.25 -21.27 18.31
N ALA A 138 4.40 -20.51 17.61
CA ALA A 138 2.98 -20.40 17.93
C ALA A 138 2.26 -21.75 17.80
N LYS A 139 2.60 -22.54 16.77
CA LYS A 139 2.05 -23.89 16.60
C LYS A 139 2.50 -24.85 17.70
N GLU A 140 3.78 -24.87 18.04
CA GLU A 140 4.30 -25.68 19.14
C GLU A 140 3.68 -25.28 20.50
N GLN A 141 3.42 -24.00 20.71
CA GLN A 141 2.73 -23.52 21.92
C GLN A 141 1.26 -23.96 21.95
N ALA A 142 0.53 -23.83 20.84
CA ALA A 142 -0.86 -24.29 20.74
C ALA A 142 -1.00 -25.81 20.99
N GLU A 143 -0.08 -26.60 20.42
CA GLU A 143 -0.04 -28.06 20.65
C GLU A 143 0.25 -28.40 22.12
N ARG A 144 1.12 -27.65 22.80
CA ARG A 144 1.37 -27.83 24.25
C ARG A 144 0.16 -27.47 25.11
N GLU A 145 -0.51 -26.36 24.81
CA GLU A 145 -1.72 -25.94 25.54
C GLU A 145 -2.86 -26.95 25.35
N GLU A 146 -3.03 -27.48 24.14
CA GLU A 146 -4.01 -28.53 23.87
C GLU A 146 -3.67 -29.84 24.59
N ALA A 147 -2.40 -30.26 24.60
CA ALA A 147 -1.95 -31.43 25.33
C ALA A 147 -2.17 -31.27 26.85
N GLU A 148 -1.89 -30.09 27.40
CA GLU A 148 -2.12 -29.80 28.82
C GLU A 148 -3.62 -29.80 29.16
N ARG A 149 -4.47 -29.25 28.28
CA ARG A 149 -5.93 -29.30 28.45
C ARG A 149 -6.43 -30.75 28.49
N LEU A 150 -5.99 -31.59 27.56
CA LEU A 150 -6.35 -33.01 27.50
C LEU A 150 -5.86 -33.77 28.74
N ALA A 151 -4.65 -33.46 29.23
CA ALA A 151 -4.12 -34.05 30.46
C ALA A 151 -4.94 -33.66 31.70
N ARG A 152 -5.36 -32.40 31.81
CA ARG A 152 -6.23 -31.92 32.90
C ARG A 152 -7.60 -32.60 32.85
N GLU A 153 -8.19 -32.72 31.66
CA GLU A 153 -9.47 -33.40 31.47
C GLU A 153 -9.39 -34.88 31.85
N ALA A 154 -8.32 -35.57 31.45
CA ALA A 154 -8.07 -36.96 31.84
C ALA A 154 -7.91 -37.12 33.36
N ALA A 155 -7.19 -36.22 34.02
CA ALA A 155 -7.01 -36.24 35.48
C ALA A 155 -8.33 -36.02 36.24
N VAL A 156 -9.18 -35.11 35.77
CA VAL A 156 -10.52 -34.90 36.34
C VAL A 156 -11.40 -36.14 36.15
N ALA A 157 -11.35 -36.77 34.97
CA ALA A 157 -12.09 -38.01 34.71
C ALA A 157 -11.62 -39.17 35.59
N GLU A 158 -10.31 -39.28 35.84
CA GLU A 158 -9.74 -40.28 36.74
C GLU A 158 -10.15 -40.05 38.19
N GLN A 159 -10.09 -38.80 38.68
CA GLN A 159 -10.59 -38.45 40.02
C GLN A 159 -12.07 -38.79 40.19
N ALA A 160 -12.91 -38.42 39.23
CA ALA A 160 -14.35 -38.73 39.28
C ALA A 160 -14.62 -40.24 39.32
N ARG A 161 -13.81 -41.04 38.61
CA ARG A 161 -13.91 -42.51 38.64
C ARG A 161 -13.53 -43.07 40.01
N LEU A 162 -12.43 -42.58 40.61
CA LEU A 162 -11.98 -43.00 41.94
C LEU A 162 -13.00 -42.62 43.03
N GLU A 163 -13.61 -41.44 42.95
CA GLU A 163 -14.68 -41.03 43.86
C GLU A 163 -15.93 -41.90 43.71
N ALA A 164 -16.34 -42.21 42.47
CA ALA A 164 -17.45 -43.10 42.21
C ALA A 164 -17.21 -44.52 42.75
N GLU A 165 -15.99 -45.04 42.63
CA GLU A 165 -15.60 -46.34 43.18
C GLU A 165 -15.65 -46.35 44.71
N LYS A 166 -15.11 -45.30 45.36
CA LYS A 166 -15.21 -45.15 46.83
C LYS A 166 -16.66 -45.11 47.31
N LEU A 167 -17.50 -44.32 46.64
CA LEU A 167 -18.93 -44.22 46.99
C LEU A 167 -19.65 -45.57 46.81
N ALA A 168 -19.29 -46.35 45.80
CA ALA A 168 -19.84 -47.69 45.59
C ALA A 168 -19.40 -48.66 46.70
N GLN A 169 -18.13 -48.60 47.14
CA GLN A 169 -17.62 -49.40 48.25
C GLN A 169 -18.30 -49.05 49.58
N GLU A 170 -18.46 -47.76 49.88
CA GLU A 170 -19.16 -47.31 51.09
C GLU A 170 -20.63 -47.77 51.10
N LYS A 171 -21.33 -47.69 49.97
CA LYS A 171 -22.71 -48.19 49.87
C LYS A 171 -22.80 -49.70 50.07
N ALA A 172 -21.88 -50.46 49.48
CA ALA A 172 -21.84 -51.92 49.66
C ALA A 172 -21.55 -52.31 51.12
N GLU A 173 -20.68 -51.56 51.81
CA GLU A 173 -20.40 -51.77 53.23
C GLU A 173 -21.61 -51.42 54.10
N GLN A 174 -22.30 -50.31 53.83
CA GLN A 174 -23.53 -49.94 54.53
C GLN A 174 -24.64 -50.99 54.35
N GLU A 175 -24.81 -51.54 53.15
CA GLU A 175 -25.76 -52.63 52.91
C GLU A 175 -25.39 -53.91 53.67
N ARG A 176 -24.09 -54.24 53.76
CA ARG A 176 -23.62 -55.39 54.54
C ARG A 176 -23.93 -55.20 56.04
N ILE A 177 -23.61 -54.03 56.58
CA ILE A 177 -23.89 -53.70 57.99
C ILE A 177 -25.39 -53.72 58.27
N ALA A 178 -26.22 -53.24 57.34
CA ALA A 178 -27.67 -53.28 57.48
C ALA A 178 -28.20 -54.72 57.55
N LYS A 179 -27.71 -55.61 56.66
CA LYS A 179 -28.09 -57.04 56.67
C LYS A 179 -27.65 -57.75 57.95
N GLU A 180 -26.45 -57.48 58.44
CA GLU A 180 -25.95 -58.05 59.70
C GLU A 180 -26.80 -57.60 60.90
N ARG A 181 -27.26 -56.34 60.92
CA ARG A 181 -28.17 -55.83 61.96
C ARG A 181 -29.56 -56.48 61.89
N GLU A 182 -30.13 -56.63 60.70
CA GLU A 182 -31.42 -57.32 60.54
C GLU A 182 -31.35 -58.78 61.00
N GLU A 183 -30.25 -59.48 60.68
CA GLU A 183 -30.02 -60.85 61.13
C GLU A 183 -29.85 -60.95 62.65
N ALA A 184 -29.10 -60.03 63.26
CA ALA A 184 -28.95 -59.95 64.71
C ALA A 184 -30.28 -59.67 65.42
N GLU A 185 -31.12 -58.78 64.87
CA GLU A 185 -32.44 -58.49 65.43
C GLU A 185 -33.38 -59.70 65.33
N ARG A 186 -33.33 -60.44 64.22
CA ARG A 186 -34.09 -61.70 64.06
C ARG A 186 -33.69 -62.73 65.11
N LEU A 187 -32.38 -62.95 65.30
CA LEU A 187 -31.87 -63.88 66.31
C LEU A 187 -32.23 -63.46 67.74
N ALA A 188 -32.22 -62.16 68.04
CA ALA A 188 -32.64 -61.66 69.34
C ALA A 188 -34.13 -61.92 69.62
N ARG A 189 -35.00 -61.73 68.62
CA ARG A 189 -36.44 -62.04 68.75
C ARG A 189 -36.70 -63.54 68.95
N GLU A 190 -35.94 -64.39 68.28
CA GLU A 190 -36.04 -65.84 68.42
C GLU A 190 -35.62 -66.29 69.83
N ALA A 191 -34.51 -65.76 70.34
CA ALA A 191 -34.06 -66.02 71.71
C ALA A 191 -35.05 -65.51 72.78
N GLU A 192 -35.68 -64.35 72.56
CA GLU A 192 -36.70 -63.80 73.47
C GLU A 192 -37.97 -64.68 73.48
N ALA A 193 -38.37 -65.21 72.32
CA ALA A 193 -39.48 -66.14 72.20
C ALA A 193 -39.20 -67.48 72.92
N GLU A 194 -38.00 -68.04 72.75
CA GLU A 194 -37.57 -69.25 73.47
C GLU A 194 -37.53 -69.03 74.99
N ALA A 195 -37.01 -67.89 75.45
CA ALA A 195 -36.99 -67.55 76.87
C ALA A 195 -38.40 -67.41 77.46
N ALA A 196 -39.33 -66.81 76.70
CA ALA A 196 -40.73 -66.71 77.11
C ALA A 196 -41.43 -68.08 77.18
N GLU A 197 -41.12 -68.99 76.28
CA GLU A 197 -41.62 -70.37 76.30
C GLU A 197 -41.08 -71.15 77.51
N GLN A 198 -39.78 -71.04 77.79
CA GLN A 198 -39.17 -71.65 78.97
C GLN A 198 -39.78 -71.12 80.28
N ALA A 199 -39.99 -69.80 80.38
CA ALA A 199 -40.64 -69.19 81.53
C ALA A 199 -42.09 -69.67 81.71
N ARG A 200 -42.83 -69.89 80.61
CA ARG A 200 -44.19 -70.44 80.65
C ARG A 200 -44.20 -71.89 81.14
N LEU A 201 -43.29 -72.73 80.64
CA LEU A 201 -43.16 -74.12 81.07
C LEU A 201 -42.76 -74.23 82.55
N GLU A 202 -41.87 -73.35 83.01
CA GLU A 202 -41.49 -73.30 84.42
C GLU A 202 -42.64 -72.82 85.32
N ALA A 203 -43.41 -71.82 84.88
CA ALA A 203 -44.62 -71.39 85.58
C ALA A 203 -45.68 -72.50 85.67
N GLU A 204 -45.89 -73.26 84.58
CA GLU A 204 -46.80 -74.42 84.58
C GLU A 204 -46.32 -75.52 85.54
N ARG A 205 -45.00 -75.79 85.58
CA ARG A 205 -44.41 -76.75 86.53
C ARG A 205 -44.63 -76.31 87.98
N LEU A 206 -44.41 -75.03 88.28
CA LEU A 206 -44.63 -74.46 89.62
C LEU A 206 -46.11 -74.50 90.01
N GLU A 207 -47.03 -74.30 89.06
CA GLU A 207 -48.46 -74.43 89.31
C GLU A 207 -48.89 -75.88 89.54
N GLN A 208 -48.32 -76.85 88.81
CA GLN A 208 -48.54 -78.26 89.08
C GLN A 208 -48.00 -78.68 90.45
N GLU A 209 -46.83 -78.16 90.84
CA GLU A 209 -46.26 -78.38 92.18
C GLU A 209 -47.15 -77.76 93.27
N ARG A 210 -47.68 -76.56 93.04
CA ARG A 210 -48.66 -75.91 93.94
C ARG A 210 -49.93 -76.74 94.09
N ILE A 211 -50.49 -77.24 92.99
CA ILE A 211 -51.69 -78.10 93.01
C ILE A 211 -51.41 -79.42 93.73
N ALA A 212 -50.25 -80.04 93.50
CA ALA A 212 -49.83 -81.25 94.20
C ALA A 212 -49.67 -81.03 95.71
N LYS A 213 -49.12 -79.88 96.10
CA LYS A 213 -48.99 -79.49 97.51
C LYS A 213 -50.35 -79.21 98.15
N GLU A 214 -51.27 -78.56 97.44
CA GLU A 214 -52.66 -78.33 97.88
C GLU A 214 -53.46 -79.65 98.02
N GLN A 215 -53.20 -80.64 97.16
CA GLN A 215 -53.79 -81.98 97.26
C GLN A 215 -53.22 -82.77 98.43
N ALA A 216 -51.89 -82.73 98.64
CA ALA A 216 -51.23 -83.35 99.78
C ALA A 216 -51.68 -82.73 101.12
N GLU A 217 -51.83 -81.41 101.19
CA GLU A 217 -52.37 -80.72 102.37
C GLU A 217 -53.85 -81.04 102.61
N ARG A 218 -54.67 -81.21 101.56
CA ARG A 218 -56.07 -81.66 101.72
C ARG A 218 -56.18 -83.11 102.22
N GLU A 219 -55.35 -84.02 101.72
CA GLU A 219 -55.28 -85.40 102.20
C GLU A 219 -54.74 -85.48 103.64
N GLU A 220 -53.81 -84.60 104.00
CA GLU A 220 -53.25 -84.51 105.35
C GLU A 220 -54.22 -83.86 106.35
N VAL A 221 -54.99 -82.86 105.96
CA VAL A 221 -56.05 -82.24 106.80
C VAL A 221 -57.22 -83.20 107.04
N GLU A 222 -57.58 -84.05 106.07
CA GLU A 222 -58.61 -85.08 106.25
C GLU A 222 -58.12 -86.27 107.12
N ARG A 223 -56.81 -86.54 107.12
CA ARG A 223 -56.15 -87.53 108.00
C ARG A 223 -55.98 -87.00 109.44
N LEU A 224 -55.55 -85.75 109.61
CA LEU A 224 -55.32 -85.12 110.91
C LEU A 224 -56.61 -84.72 111.65
N ALA A 225 -57.75 -84.57 110.96
CA ALA A 225 -59.06 -84.46 111.59
C ALA A 225 -59.58 -85.78 112.21
N ARG A 226 -58.98 -86.94 111.84
CA ARG A 226 -59.30 -88.26 112.44
C ARG A 226 -58.31 -88.71 113.51
N GLU A 227 -57.15 -88.08 113.63
CA GLU A 227 -56.11 -88.42 114.63
C GLU A 227 -55.95 -87.38 115.77
N ALA A 228 -56.61 -86.22 115.68
CA ALA A 228 -56.61 -85.18 116.73
C ALA A 228 -57.50 -85.46 117.95
N GLU A 229 -58.14 -86.64 118.04
CA GLU A 229 -58.84 -87.12 119.25
C GLU A 229 -57.96 -88.04 120.13
N ALA A 230 -56.70 -88.31 119.76
CA ALA A 230 -55.90 -89.39 120.38
C ALA A 230 -54.43 -89.09 120.76
N ALA A 231 -53.92 -87.85 120.72
CA ALA A 231 -52.52 -87.63 121.10
C ALA A 231 -52.20 -86.26 121.74
N GLU A 232 -53.01 -85.89 122.73
CA GLU A 232 -52.71 -84.87 123.75
C GLU A 232 -51.75 -85.41 124.84
N GLN A 233 -50.67 -86.14 124.48
CA GLN A 233 -49.83 -86.79 125.50
C GLN A 233 -48.34 -87.00 125.19
N ALA A 234 -47.70 -86.14 124.39
CA ALA A 234 -46.22 -86.17 124.30
C ALA A 234 -45.60 -84.80 124.02
N ARG A 235 -46.08 -83.79 124.75
CA ARG A 235 -45.35 -82.53 124.94
C ARG A 235 -44.15 -82.82 125.83
N LEU A 236 -42.98 -82.32 125.42
CA LEU A 236 -41.75 -82.05 126.21
C LEU A 236 -40.63 -83.09 126.11
N GLU A 237 -39.72 -82.89 125.14
CA GLU A 237 -38.28 -82.88 125.42
C GLU A 237 -37.49 -82.10 124.35
N ALA A 238 -36.86 -81.01 124.80
CA ALA A 238 -35.68 -80.35 124.24
C ALA A 238 -35.81 -79.68 122.85
N GLU A 239 -35.86 -78.36 122.68
CA GLU A 239 -35.19 -77.26 123.41
C GLU A 239 -33.71 -77.55 123.70
N LYS A 240 -32.82 -77.25 122.73
CA LYS A 240 -31.43 -76.79 122.94
C LYS A 240 -30.84 -76.19 121.64
N LEU A 241 -30.96 -74.85 121.56
CA LEU A 241 -30.02 -73.85 121.02
C LEU A 241 -29.52 -74.07 119.56
N GLU A 242 -29.79 -73.23 118.56
CA GLU A 242 -30.01 -71.78 118.51
C GLU A 242 -29.22 -70.98 119.54
N GLN A 243 -27.89 -70.91 119.37
CA GLN A 243 -27.07 -69.73 119.67
C GLN A 243 -25.62 -69.97 119.26
N GLU A 244 -25.25 -69.52 118.05
CA GLU A 244 -23.92 -68.92 117.83
C GLU A 244 -23.91 -68.10 116.53
N ARG A 245 -24.80 -67.09 116.50
CA ARG A 245 -24.75 -66.02 115.51
C ARG A 245 -24.24 -64.75 116.19
N ILE A 246 -22.94 -64.51 116.02
CA ILE A 246 -22.30 -63.19 115.89
C ILE A 246 -22.30 -62.30 117.14
N ALA A 247 -21.11 -62.07 117.73
CA ALA A 247 -20.44 -60.76 117.72
C ALA A 247 -19.21 -60.71 118.66
N LYS A 248 -18.04 -60.42 118.07
CA LYS A 248 -16.93 -59.53 118.54
C LYS A 248 -15.56 -60.12 118.16
N GLU A 249 -14.89 -59.62 117.12
CA GLU A 249 -14.17 -58.32 117.07
C GLU A 249 -12.73 -58.45 117.61
N GLN A 250 -11.79 -58.34 116.67
CA GLN A 250 -10.43 -57.78 116.81
C GLN A 250 -9.42 -58.48 117.73
N ALA A 251 -8.49 -59.23 117.11
CA ALA A 251 -7.04 -59.12 117.33
C ALA A 251 -6.31 -60.10 116.39
N GLY A 252 -5.45 -59.61 115.50
CA GLY A 252 -4.70 -60.49 114.58
C GLY A 252 -4.29 -59.87 113.23
N ARG A 253 -4.43 -58.56 113.05
CA ARG A 253 -3.52 -57.81 112.15
C ARG A 253 -2.13 -57.89 112.78
N LEU A 254 -1.14 -58.49 112.11
CA LEU A 254 0.32 -58.20 112.21
C LEU A 254 1.24 -59.25 111.55
N ALA A 255 0.83 -59.93 110.48
CA ALA A 255 1.76 -60.81 109.74
C ALA A 255 1.57 -60.84 108.20
N ARG A 256 0.77 -59.93 107.62
CA ARG A 256 0.58 -59.83 106.15
C ARG A 256 0.76 -58.41 105.57
N GLU A 257 1.19 -57.44 106.39
CA GLU A 257 1.39 -56.05 105.97
C GLU A 257 2.83 -55.71 105.57
N ALA A 258 3.81 -56.60 105.75
CA ALA A 258 5.21 -56.33 105.41
C ALA A 258 5.57 -56.69 103.94
N GLU A 259 4.97 -57.73 103.36
CA GLU A 259 5.32 -58.20 102.01
C GLU A 259 4.62 -57.39 100.89
N VAL A 260 3.40 -56.90 101.15
CA VAL A 260 2.62 -56.08 100.22
C VAL A 260 3.16 -54.63 100.14
N ALA A 261 3.80 -54.13 101.21
CA ALA A 261 4.35 -52.78 101.26
C ALA A 261 5.70 -52.64 100.51
N GLU A 262 6.49 -53.72 100.41
CA GLU A 262 7.77 -53.72 99.68
C GLU A 262 7.57 -53.84 98.16
N GLN A 263 6.62 -54.69 97.71
CA GLN A 263 6.24 -54.78 96.28
C GLN A 263 5.62 -53.48 95.75
N ALA A 264 4.78 -52.80 96.54
CA ALA A 264 4.17 -51.52 96.14
C ALA A 264 5.20 -50.38 95.99
N ARG A 265 6.34 -50.45 96.68
CA ARG A 265 7.37 -49.40 96.63
C ARG A 265 8.27 -49.51 95.40
N LEU A 266 8.59 -50.75 94.98
CA LEU A 266 9.38 -51.02 93.77
C LEU A 266 8.57 -50.76 92.48
N GLU A 267 7.26 -51.02 92.48
CA GLU A 267 6.39 -50.67 91.35
C GLU A 267 6.15 -49.15 91.25
N ALA A 268 6.02 -48.45 92.38
CA ALA A 268 5.90 -46.99 92.38
C ALA A 268 7.18 -46.29 91.88
N GLU A 269 8.36 -46.82 92.19
CA GLU A 269 9.64 -46.28 91.71
C GLU A 269 9.83 -46.50 90.20
N LYS A 270 9.46 -47.67 89.68
CA LYS A 270 9.48 -47.94 88.22
C LYS A 270 8.50 -47.04 87.45
N LEU A 271 7.27 -46.90 87.95
CA LEU A 271 6.26 -46.03 87.34
C LEU A 271 6.69 -44.55 87.37
N ALA A 272 7.43 -44.12 88.40
CA ALA A 272 7.97 -42.77 88.49
C ALA A 272 9.14 -42.55 87.50
N GLN A 273 10.02 -43.53 87.32
CA GLN A 273 11.10 -43.47 86.32
C GLN A 273 10.55 -43.45 84.89
N GLU A 274 9.55 -44.29 84.60
CA GLU A 274 8.93 -44.39 83.27
C GLU A 274 8.17 -43.11 82.91
N LYS A 275 7.47 -42.49 83.87
CA LYS A 275 6.84 -41.17 83.68
C LYS A 275 7.86 -40.06 83.47
N ALA A 276 8.98 -40.07 84.19
CA ALA A 276 10.04 -39.07 84.01
C ALA A 276 10.72 -39.20 82.63
N GLU A 277 10.89 -40.42 82.13
CA GLU A 277 11.44 -40.68 80.80
C GLU A 277 10.45 -40.29 79.69
N GLN A 278 9.16 -40.59 79.85
CA GLN A 278 8.09 -40.13 78.95
C GLN A 278 7.97 -38.60 78.92
N GLU A 279 8.08 -37.93 80.07
CA GLU A 279 8.05 -36.46 80.13
C GLU A 279 9.28 -35.84 79.45
N ARG A 280 10.46 -36.47 79.56
CA ARG A 280 11.68 -36.02 78.86
C ARG A 280 11.54 -36.17 77.35
N LEU A 281 11.05 -37.32 76.88
CA LEU A 281 10.80 -37.57 75.45
C LEU A 281 9.73 -36.64 74.89
N ALA A 282 8.66 -36.35 75.64
CA ALA A 282 7.62 -35.41 75.24
C ALA A 282 8.16 -33.96 75.14
N LYS A 283 9.02 -33.55 76.08
CA LYS A 283 9.71 -32.24 76.02
C LYS A 283 10.68 -32.14 74.85
N GLU A 284 11.39 -33.22 74.53
CA GLU A 284 12.30 -33.28 73.39
C GLU A 284 11.54 -33.24 72.05
N GLN A 285 10.44 -33.98 71.93
CA GLN A 285 9.56 -33.93 70.76
C GLN A 285 8.92 -32.56 70.57
N ALA A 286 8.42 -31.94 71.64
CA ALA A 286 7.85 -30.59 71.58
C ALA A 286 8.91 -29.53 71.16
N ARG A 287 10.17 -29.71 71.57
CA ARG A 287 11.27 -28.84 71.15
C ARG A 287 11.59 -28.98 69.66
N LEU A 288 11.67 -30.22 69.15
CA LEU A 288 11.93 -30.50 67.74
C LEU A 288 10.79 -30.00 66.84
N GLU A 289 9.53 -30.14 67.29
CA GLU A 289 8.38 -29.64 66.55
C GLU A 289 8.33 -28.10 66.52
N ALA A 290 8.67 -27.43 67.63
CA ALA A 290 8.81 -25.98 67.67
C ALA A 290 9.93 -25.48 66.74
N GLU A 291 11.08 -26.17 66.71
CA GLU A 291 12.20 -25.83 65.82
C GLU A 291 11.84 -26.02 64.34
N ARG A 292 11.07 -27.07 64.00
CA ARG A 292 10.58 -27.30 62.64
C ARG A 292 9.60 -26.21 62.18
N LEU A 293 8.66 -25.81 63.05
CA LEU A 293 7.71 -24.73 62.76
C LEU A 293 8.41 -23.37 62.59
N GLU A 294 9.47 -23.12 63.37
CA GLU A 294 10.28 -21.91 63.21
C GLU A 294 11.06 -21.90 61.89
N GLN A 295 11.64 -23.04 61.49
CA GLN A 295 12.30 -23.19 60.19
C GLN A 295 11.32 -23.03 59.02
N GLU A 296 10.10 -23.59 59.13
CA GLU A 296 9.05 -23.45 58.11
C GLU A 296 8.59 -21.99 57.97
N ARG A 297 8.44 -21.28 59.10
CA ARG A 297 8.13 -19.84 59.10
C ARG A 297 9.21 -19.01 58.41
N ILE A 298 10.49 -19.29 58.70
CA ILE A 298 11.61 -18.58 58.08
C ILE A 298 11.69 -18.88 56.57
N ALA A 299 11.50 -20.13 56.17
CA ALA A 299 11.48 -20.53 54.76
C ALA A 299 10.34 -19.86 53.99
N LYS A 300 9.15 -19.75 54.60
CA LYS A 300 8.01 -19.05 54.03
C LYS A 300 8.26 -17.54 53.91
N GLU A 301 8.82 -16.92 54.94
CA GLU A 301 9.17 -15.49 54.93
C GLU A 301 10.25 -15.16 53.89
N GLN A 302 11.19 -16.08 53.65
CA GLN A 302 12.18 -15.97 52.58
C GLN A 302 11.56 -16.13 51.18
N ALA A 303 10.68 -17.11 50.99
CA ALA A 303 9.99 -17.33 49.71
C ALA A 303 9.09 -16.13 49.34
N ASP A 304 8.32 -15.62 50.30
CA ASP A 304 7.46 -14.45 50.11
C ASP A 304 8.30 -13.21 49.75
N ARG A 305 9.49 -13.07 50.34
CA ARG A 305 10.43 -11.97 50.03
C ARG A 305 11.06 -12.09 48.65
N GLU A 306 11.48 -13.29 48.25
CA GLU A 306 12.04 -13.54 46.92
C GLU A 306 10.99 -13.32 45.82
N GLU A 307 9.75 -13.72 46.07
CA GLU A 307 8.63 -13.46 45.16
C GLU A 307 8.31 -11.97 45.05
N ALA A 308 8.31 -11.24 46.17
CA ALA A 308 8.14 -9.79 46.17
C ALA A 308 9.28 -9.06 45.42
N GLU A 309 10.53 -9.50 45.59
CA GLU A 309 11.68 -8.97 44.85
C GLU A 309 11.61 -9.29 43.35
N ARG A 310 11.11 -10.47 42.96
CA ARG A 310 10.89 -10.84 41.55
C ARG A 310 9.82 -9.96 40.91
N LEU A 311 8.68 -9.79 41.58
CA LEU A 311 7.58 -8.93 41.11
C LEU A 311 8.01 -7.46 40.99
N ALA A 312 8.84 -6.97 41.93
CA ALA A 312 9.40 -5.62 41.84
C ALA A 312 10.32 -5.44 40.62
N ARG A 313 11.20 -6.40 40.34
CA ARG A 313 12.08 -6.35 39.15
C ARG A 313 11.29 -6.45 37.85
N GLU A 314 10.23 -7.25 37.82
CA GLU A 314 9.35 -7.37 36.65
C GLU A 314 8.57 -6.07 36.41
N ALA A 315 8.10 -5.42 37.47
CA ALA A 315 7.46 -4.11 37.38
C ALA A 315 8.43 -3.02 36.89
N GLU A 316 9.66 -2.98 37.40
CA GLU A 316 10.70 -2.06 36.93
C GLU A 316 11.06 -2.31 35.45
N ALA A 317 11.18 -3.58 35.03
CA ALA A 317 11.45 -3.93 33.64
C ALA A 317 10.29 -3.53 32.71
N ALA A 318 9.05 -3.72 33.14
CA ALA A 318 7.86 -3.30 32.40
C ALA A 318 7.77 -1.77 32.28
N GLU A 319 8.13 -1.03 33.33
CA GLU A 319 8.19 0.44 33.30
C GLU A 319 9.28 0.94 32.34
N GLN A 320 10.47 0.33 32.36
CA GLN A 320 11.55 0.65 31.42
C GLN A 320 11.16 0.36 29.97
N ALA A 321 10.54 -0.78 29.70
CA ALA A 321 10.05 -1.14 28.36
C ALA A 321 8.99 -0.15 27.87
N ARG A 322 8.10 0.32 28.76
CA ARG A 322 7.10 1.34 28.43
C ARG A 322 7.75 2.69 28.10
N LEU A 323 8.74 3.13 28.88
CA LEU A 323 9.46 4.38 28.62
C LEU A 323 10.27 4.32 27.32
N GLU A 324 10.86 3.17 27.01
CA GLU A 324 11.57 2.96 25.75
C GLU A 324 10.62 2.94 24.55
N ALA A 325 9.46 2.30 24.67
CA ALA A 325 8.42 2.34 23.64
C ALA A 325 7.89 3.76 23.41
N GLU A 326 7.67 4.53 24.48
CA GLU A 326 7.26 5.94 24.38
C GLU A 326 8.35 6.79 23.71
N ARG A 327 9.63 6.56 24.02
CA ARG A 327 10.76 7.25 23.36
C ARG A 327 10.84 6.92 21.87
N LEU A 328 10.72 5.65 21.49
CA LEU A 328 10.72 5.21 20.09
C LEU A 328 9.53 5.78 19.32
N GLU A 329 8.36 5.88 19.96
CA GLU A 329 7.19 6.51 19.37
C GLU A 329 7.38 8.01 19.17
N GLN A 330 7.97 8.71 20.15
CA GLN A 330 8.33 10.13 20.02
C GLN A 330 9.38 10.35 18.91
N GLU A 331 10.37 9.47 18.80
CA GLU A 331 11.39 9.52 17.73
C GLU A 331 10.76 9.27 16.35
N ARG A 332 9.83 8.32 16.23
CA ARG A 332 9.05 8.09 15.00
C ARG A 332 8.23 9.32 14.63
N ILE A 333 7.53 9.93 15.59
CA ILE A 333 6.73 11.14 15.36
C ILE A 333 7.63 12.29 14.92
N ALA A 334 8.80 12.47 15.55
CA ALA A 334 9.75 13.52 15.18
C ALA A 334 10.31 13.30 13.77
N ARG A 335 10.61 12.05 13.39
CA ARG A 335 11.05 11.70 12.03
C ARG A 335 9.95 11.94 11.00
N GLU A 336 8.72 11.53 11.27
CA GLU A 336 7.57 11.79 10.39
C GLU A 336 7.29 13.30 10.25
N GLN A 337 7.50 14.09 11.31
CA GLN A 337 7.40 15.54 11.24
C GLN A 337 8.52 16.16 10.39
N ALA A 338 9.77 15.71 10.57
CA ALA A 338 10.90 16.19 9.76
C ALA A 338 10.73 15.84 8.27
N GLU A 339 10.29 14.61 7.96
CA GLU A 339 9.98 14.19 6.58
C GLU A 339 8.81 14.99 5.99
N ARG A 340 7.81 15.38 6.80
CA ARG A 340 6.72 16.28 6.37
C ARG A 340 7.21 17.70 6.12
N GLU A 341 8.01 18.27 7.01
CA GLU A 341 8.58 19.62 6.85
C GLU A 341 9.50 19.69 5.62
N GLU A 342 10.26 18.64 5.34
CA GLU A 342 11.07 18.52 4.12
C GLU A 342 10.19 18.39 2.88
N ALA A 343 9.14 17.56 2.92
CA ALA A 343 8.18 17.42 1.83
C ALA A 343 7.40 18.71 1.57
N GLU A 344 7.03 19.46 2.61
CA GLU A 344 6.38 20.77 2.51
C GLU A 344 7.34 21.82 1.94
N ARG A 345 8.62 21.80 2.32
CA ARG A 345 9.64 22.66 1.70
C ARG A 345 9.81 22.36 0.22
N LEU A 346 9.96 21.09 -0.15
CA LEU A 346 10.08 20.67 -1.56
C LEU A 346 8.81 20.99 -2.35
N ALA A 347 7.64 20.88 -1.73
CA ALA A 347 6.37 21.28 -2.34
C ALA A 347 6.31 22.80 -2.54
N CYS A 348 6.73 23.61 -1.58
CA CYS A 348 6.80 25.06 -1.70
C CYS A 348 7.81 25.50 -2.77
N GLU A 349 8.99 24.88 -2.82
CA GLU A 349 9.99 25.11 -3.88
C GLU A 349 9.45 24.69 -5.27
N ALA A 350 8.69 23.58 -5.35
CA ALA A 350 8.03 23.16 -6.58
C ALA A 350 6.87 24.09 -6.98
N GLU A 351 6.10 24.61 -6.02
CA GLU A 351 5.05 25.60 -6.26
C GLU A 351 5.62 26.94 -6.71
N GLU A 352 6.72 27.40 -6.13
CA GLU A 352 7.43 28.60 -6.58
C GLU A 352 7.98 28.41 -8.02
N ALA A 353 8.54 27.23 -8.32
CA ALA A 353 8.98 26.89 -9.67
C ALA A 353 7.80 26.79 -10.67
N GLU A 354 6.66 26.24 -10.25
CA GLU A 354 5.45 26.15 -11.05
C GLU A 354 4.79 27.52 -11.25
N GLN A 355 4.76 28.37 -10.22
CA GLN A 355 4.28 29.76 -10.33
C GLN A 355 5.19 30.58 -11.24
N ALA A 356 6.52 30.47 -11.12
CA ALA A 356 7.45 31.12 -12.02
C ALA A 356 7.26 30.63 -13.47
N ARG A 357 6.98 29.33 -13.67
CA ARG A 357 6.67 28.75 -14.98
C ARG A 357 5.32 29.22 -15.52
N LEU A 358 4.30 29.32 -14.69
CA LEU A 358 2.97 29.84 -15.03
C LEU A 358 3.00 31.35 -15.30
N GLU A 359 3.84 32.12 -14.62
CA GLU A 359 4.08 33.54 -14.92
C GLU A 359 4.84 33.69 -16.24
N ALA A 360 5.85 32.86 -16.50
CA ALA A 360 6.53 32.80 -17.79
C ALA A 360 5.57 32.38 -18.93
N GLU A 361 4.66 31.45 -18.65
CA GLU A 361 3.63 30.99 -19.58
C GLU A 361 2.55 32.06 -19.79
N LYS A 362 2.12 32.79 -18.76
CA LYS A 362 1.23 33.96 -18.90
C LYS A 362 1.89 35.06 -19.73
N LEU A 363 3.18 35.31 -19.54
CA LEU A 363 3.95 36.27 -20.34
C LEU A 363 4.12 35.79 -21.80
N ALA A 364 4.21 34.48 -22.02
CA ALA A 364 4.22 33.86 -23.34
C ALA A 364 2.82 33.87 -24.00
N GLU A 365 1.74 33.65 -23.24
CA GLU A 365 0.35 33.73 -23.67
C GLU A 365 -0.10 35.16 -23.94
N GLU A 366 0.38 36.16 -23.19
CA GLU A 366 0.15 37.57 -23.52
C GLU A 366 0.84 37.95 -24.84
N LYS A 367 2.02 37.38 -25.11
CA LYS A 367 2.67 37.48 -26.43
C LYS A 367 1.92 36.68 -27.51
N ALA A 368 1.31 35.54 -27.19
CA ALA A 368 0.56 34.71 -28.13
C ALA A 368 -0.89 35.18 -28.36
N LYS A 369 -1.51 35.92 -27.44
CA LYS A 369 -2.84 36.54 -27.60
C LYS A 369 -2.87 37.67 -28.64
N ALA A 370 -1.71 38.10 -29.13
CA ALA A 370 -1.58 38.94 -30.31
C ALA A 370 -1.83 38.18 -31.63
N GLU A 371 -1.84 36.84 -31.63
CA GLU A 371 -2.14 36.01 -32.79
C GLU A 371 -3.13 34.90 -32.42
N LYS A 372 -4.41 35.12 -32.70
CA LYS A 372 -5.42 34.05 -32.56
C LYS A 372 -5.15 32.93 -33.59
N PRO A 373 -4.89 31.68 -33.18
CA PRO A 373 -4.96 30.58 -34.12
C PRO A 373 -6.44 30.21 -34.36
N LYS A 374 -6.72 29.74 -35.58
CA LYS A 374 -8.03 29.18 -35.95
C LYS A 374 -8.29 27.94 -35.10
N LYS A 375 -9.54 27.75 -34.64
CA LYS A 375 -9.96 26.53 -33.94
C LYS A 375 -9.69 25.32 -34.84
N GLU A 376 -8.62 24.58 -34.55
CA GLU A 376 -8.33 23.30 -35.20
C GLU A 376 -9.47 22.32 -34.94
N GLY A 377 -9.82 21.54 -35.97
CA GLY A 377 -10.90 20.57 -35.94
C GLY A 377 -10.62 19.40 -35.00
N PHE A 378 -11.69 18.78 -34.50
CA PHE A 378 -11.64 17.68 -33.53
C PHE A 378 -10.71 16.52 -33.93
N PHE A 379 -10.75 16.12 -35.20
CA PHE A 379 -9.91 15.04 -35.73
C PHE A 379 -8.42 15.42 -35.83
N SER A 380 -8.12 16.69 -36.11
CA SER A 380 -6.74 17.20 -36.17
C SER A 380 -6.05 17.12 -34.81
N ARG A 381 -6.77 17.39 -33.71
CA ARG A 381 -6.24 17.21 -32.35
C ARG A 381 -5.99 15.75 -32.00
N LEU A 382 -6.88 14.84 -32.40
CA LEU A 382 -6.69 13.40 -32.21
C LEU A 382 -5.43 12.91 -32.95
N LYS A 383 -5.26 13.31 -34.22
CA LYS A 383 -4.03 13.01 -34.99
C LYS A 383 -2.78 13.54 -34.28
N LYS A 384 -2.80 14.79 -33.83
CA LYS A 384 -1.67 15.42 -33.12
C LYS A 384 -1.35 14.70 -31.81
N GLY A 385 -2.36 14.35 -31.03
CA GLY A 385 -2.22 13.58 -29.80
C GLY A 385 -1.88 12.11 -30.00
N LEU A 386 -1.84 11.60 -31.23
CA LEU A 386 -1.35 10.26 -31.55
C LEU A 386 -0.04 10.29 -32.34
N LEU A 387 0.56 11.45 -32.60
CA LEU A 387 1.71 11.61 -33.49
C LEU A 387 2.86 10.64 -33.16
N LYS A 388 3.23 10.55 -31.87
CA LYS A 388 4.30 9.66 -31.40
C LYS A 388 3.95 8.19 -31.59
N THR A 389 2.72 7.79 -31.28
CA THR A 389 2.25 6.41 -31.47
C THR A 389 2.10 6.06 -32.96
N LYS A 390 1.63 7.00 -33.79
CA LYS A 390 1.54 6.90 -35.25
C LYS A 390 2.91 6.67 -35.87
N ALA A 391 3.96 7.32 -35.36
CA ALA A 391 5.33 7.10 -35.85
C ALA A 391 5.75 5.62 -35.77
N ASN A 392 5.42 4.94 -34.68
CA ASN A 392 5.76 3.53 -34.46
C ASN A 392 4.77 2.55 -35.10
N ILE A 393 3.47 2.82 -34.99
CA ILE A 393 2.40 1.95 -35.50
C ILE A 393 2.04 2.37 -36.93
N GLY A 394 1.33 3.48 -37.13
CA GLY A 394 0.78 3.88 -38.43
C GLY A 394 1.79 3.95 -39.58
N SER A 395 2.69 4.93 -39.54
CA SER A 395 3.71 5.14 -40.57
C SER A 395 4.84 4.11 -40.47
N GLY A 396 5.14 3.65 -39.26
CA GLY A 396 6.14 2.60 -39.02
C GLY A 396 5.78 1.30 -39.74
N PHE A 397 4.53 0.85 -39.62
CA PHE A 397 4.05 -0.34 -40.34
C PHE A 397 4.03 -0.13 -41.85
N ALA A 398 3.57 1.02 -42.35
CA ALA A 398 3.52 1.28 -43.79
C ALA A 398 4.92 1.14 -44.46
N ALA A 399 5.99 1.48 -43.74
CA ALA A 399 7.36 1.30 -44.22
C ALA A 399 7.77 -0.19 -44.36
N ILE A 400 7.31 -1.05 -43.44
CA ILE A 400 7.61 -2.49 -43.45
C ILE A 400 6.96 -3.16 -44.67
N PHE A 401 5.72 -2.79 -45.00
CA PHE A 401 4.96 -3.41 -46.09
C PHE A 401 5.35 -2.91 -47.50
N LYS A 402 6.05 -1.78 -47.60
CA LYS A 402 6.32 -1.12 -48.88
C LYS A 402 7.31 -1.92 -49.74
N GLY A 403 6.81 -2.51 -50.83
CA GLY A 403 7.61 -3.26 -51.80
C GLY A 403 8.07 -4.64 -51.34
N LYS A 404 7.63 -5.11 -50.17
CA LYS A 404 7.87 -6.48 -49.69
C LYS A 404 6.79 -7.44 -50.20
N LYS A 405 7.18 -8.71 -50.38
CA LYS A 405 6.23 -9.81 -50.62
C LYS A 405 5.72 -10.32 -49.28
N ILE A 406 4.58 -10.99 -49.30
CA ILE A 406 4.06 -11.68 -48.12
C ILE A 406 4.84 -12.99 -47.97
N ASP A 407 5.76 -13.03 -47.01
CA ASP A 407 6.57 -14.16 -46.61
C ASP A 407 6.77 -14.18 -45.08
N ASP A 408 7.39 -15.24 -44.56
CA ASP A 408 7.58 -15.42 -43.11
C ASP A 408 8.42 -14.29 -42.50
N GLU A 409 9.41 -13.76 -43.23
CA GLU A 409 10.25 -12.63 -42.80
C GLU A 409 9.42 -11.35 -42.58
N LEU A 410 8.44 -11.08 -43.45
CA LEU A 410 7.51 -9.96 -43.26
C LEU A 410 6.69 -10.10 -41.97
N PHE A 411 6.22 -11.31 -41.64
CA PHE A 411 5.44 -11.55 -40.42
C PHE A 411 6.29 -11.46 -39.15
N GLU A 412 7.55 -11.92 -39.18
CA GLU A 412 8.50 -11.74 -38.06
C GLU A 412 8.82 -10.25 -37.80
N ASP A 413 9.04 -9.47 -38.87
CA ASP A 413 9.24 -8.02 -38.77
C ASP A 413 7.99 -7.33 -38.17
N LEU A 414 6.81 -7.73 -38.64
CA LEU A 414 5.54 -7.20 -38.16
C LEU A 414 5.31 -7.54 -36.68
N GLU A 415 5.56 -8.79 -36.28
CA GLU A 415 5.48 -9.23 -34.89
C GLU A 415 6.38 -8.37 -33.99
N THR A 416 7.65 -8.21 -34.37
CA THR A 416 8.64 -7.41 -33.63
C THR A 416 8.16 -5.98 -33.43
N GLN A 417 7.59 -5.38 -34.47
CA GLN A 417 7.11 -4.01 -34.42
C GLN A 417 5.83 -3.87 -33.56
N LEU A 418 4.91 -4.85 -33.62
CA LEU A 418 3.70 -4.89 -32.77
C LEU A 418 4.05 -5.05 -31.29
N LEU A 419 5.04 -5.89 -30.97
CA LEU A 419 5.54 -6.05 -29.60
C LEU A 419 6.20 -4.76 -29.09
N THR A 420 7.01 -4.12 -29.92
CA THR A 420 7.67 -2.84 -29.59
C THR A 420 6.67 -1.71 -29.36
N ALA A 421 5.52 -1.76 -30.04
CA ALA A 421 4.40 -0.85 -29.86
C ALA A 421 3.54 -1.15 -28.60
N ASP A 422 3.92 -2.12 -27.76
CA ASP A 422 3.26 -2.52 -26.51
C ASP A 422 1.87 -3.20 -26.68
N LEU A 423 1.61 -3.89 -27.81
CA LEU A 423 0.40 -4.71 -27.98
C LEU A 423 0.39 -5.99 -27.12
N GLY A 424 1.56 -6.42 -26.65
CA GLY A 424 1.73 -7.64 -25.85
C GLY A 424 1.67 -8.92 -26.68
N VAL A 425 2.28 -9.99 -26.13
CA VAL A 425 2.51 -11.26 -26.86
C VAL A 425 1.22 -11.91 -27.33
N ASP A 426 0.25 -12.11 -26.43
CA ASP A 426 -1.00 -12.82 -26.75
C ASP A 426 -1.78 -12.13 -27.88
N THR A 427 -1.93 -10.80 -27.79
CA THR A 427 -2.66 -9.99 -28.78
C THR A 427 -1.94 -9.97 -30.12
N THR A 428 -0.61 -9.83 -30.10
CA THR A 428 0.21 -9.84 -31.32
C THR A 428 0.11 -11.18 -32.02
N MET A 429 0.29 -12.29 -31.31
CA MET A 429 0.18 -13.63 -31.90
C MET A 429 -1.19 -13.84 -32.53
N LYS A 430 -2.26 -13.48 -31.81
CA LYS A 430 -3.62 -13.56 -32.32
C LYS A 430 -3.84 -12.72 -33.59
N LEU A 431 -3.29 -11.51 -33.64
CA LEU A 431 -3.36 -10.66 -34.83
C LEU A 431 -2.58 -11.26 -36.00
N ILE A 432 -1.37 -11.77 -35.77
CA ILE A 432 -0.54 -12.41 -36.80
C ILE A 432 -1.24 -13.66 -37.34
N ASP A 433 -1.77 -14.53 -36.48
CA ASP A 433 -2.50 -15.73 -36.89
C ASP A 433 -3.72 -15.37 -37.75
N ASN A 434 -4.52 -14.39 -37.32
CA ASN A 434 -5.67 -13.90 -38.07
C ASN A 434 -5.26 -13.33 -39.44
N LEU A 435 -4.16 -12.57 -39.48
CA LEU A 435 -3.65 -11.97 -40.71
C LEU A 435 -3.14 -13.02 -41.69
N THR A 436 -2.39 -14.01 -41.22
CA THR A 436 -1.89 -15.13 -42.02
C THR A 436 -3.06 -15.91 -42.63
N ASP A 437 -4.03 -16.31 -41.81
CA ASP A 437 -5.23 -17.01 -42.26
C ASP A 437 -6.05 -16.19 -43.27
N ALA A 438 -6.20 -14.88 -43.03
CA ALA A 438 -6.97 -14.00 -43.91
C ALA A 438 -6.23 -13.68 -45.21
N ALA A 439 -4.90 -13.56 -45.19
CA ALA A 439 -4.06 -13.38 -46.37
C ALA A 439 -4.12 -14.61 -47.29
N ASP A 440 -4.03 -15.81 -46.71
CA ASP A 440 -4.15 -17.08 -47.43
C ASP A 440 -5.53 -17.26 -48.07
N ARG A 441 -6.60 -17.00 -47.30
CA ARG A 441 -7.98 -17.07 -47.79
C ARG A 441 -8.26 -16.09 -48.93
N LYS A 442 -7.73 -14.87 -48.85
CA LYS A 442 -7.91 -13.82 -49.86
C LYS A 442 -6.88 -13.90 -51.01
N GLN A 443 -5.92 -14.82 -50.93
CA GLN A 443 -4.80 -14.96 -51.87
C GLN A 443 -4.08 -13.61 -52.11
N LEU A 444 -3.82 -12.86 -51.05
CA LEU A 444 -3.10 -11.58 -51.13
C LEU A 444 -1.68 -11.83 -51.63
N LYS A 445 -1.18 -10.92 -52.49
CA LYS A 445 0.15 -11.07 -53.13
C LYS A 445 1.10 -9.91 -52.86
N ASP A 446 0.59 -8.80 -52.31
CA ASP A 446 1.36 -7.59 -52.04
C ASP A 446 1.19 -7.15 -50.58
N GLY A 447 2.23 -6.51 -50.05
CA GLY A 447 2.23 -6.02 -48.67
C GLY A 447 1.25 -4.87 -48.41
N GLU A 448 0.90 -4.09 -49.44
CA GLU A 448 -0.07 -2.98 -49.30
C GLU A 448 -1.47 -3.49 -48.94
N ALA A 449 -1.93 -4.57 -49.58
CA ALA A 449 -3.19 -5.20 -49.23
C ALA A 449 -3.16 -5.85 -47.83
N LEU A 450 -2.00 -6.34 -47.39
CA LEU A 450 -1.83 -6.88 -46.04
C LEU A 450 -1.88 -5.76 -44.97
N TYR A 451 -1.35 -4.57 -45.27
CA TYR A 451 -1.47 -3.39 -44.42
C TYR A 451 -2.94 -2.96 -44.23
N ASP A 452 -3.72 -2.91 -45.31
CA ASP A 452 -5.15 -2.59 -45.24
C ASP A 452 -5.93 -3.66 -44.45
N LEU A 453 -5.57 -4.93 -44.60
CA LEU A 453 -6.14 -6.03 -43.84
C LEU A 453 -5.81 -5.91 -42.34
N MET A 454 -4.55 -5.62 -41.99
CA MET A 454 -4.13 -5.37 -40.61
C MET A 454 -4.91 -4.23 -39.98
N LYS A 455 -5.09 -3.12 -40.71
CA LYS A 455 -5.90 -1.99 -40.24
C LYS A 455 -7.34 -2.40 -39.93
N GLN A 456 -7.94 -3.27 -40.76
CA GLN A 456 -9.28 -3.81 -40.55
C GLN A 456 -9.34 -4.71 -39.30
N GLU A 457 -8.43 -5.68 -39.18
CA GLU A 457 -8.36 -6.58 -38.02
C GLU A 457 -8.16 -5.80 -36.70
N MET A 458 -7.29 -4.78 -36.72
CA MET A 458 -7.09 -3.90 -35.57
C MET A 458 -8.31 -3.07 -35.21
N ALA A 459 -9.09 -2.64 -36.20
CA ALA A 459 -10.37 -1.96 -35.95
C ALA A 459 -11.40 -2.90 -35.32
N GLU A 460 -11.50 -4.14 -35.81
CA GLU A 460 -12.40 -5.15 -35.25
C GLU A 460 -12.05 -5.49 -33.80
N MET A 461 -10.76 -5.61 -33.47
CA MET A 461 -10.30 -5.82 -32.09
C MET A 461 -10.70 -4.69 -31.15
N LEU A 462 -10.74 -3.43 -31.61
CA LEU A 462 -11.18 -2.31 -30.76
C LEU A 462 -12.70 -2.18 -30.69
N LYS A 463 -13.43 -2.64 -31.72
CA LYS A 463 -14.88 -2.49 -31.79
C LYS A 463 -15.59 -3.21 -30.65
N VAL A 464 -15.05 -4.33 -30.17
CA VAL A 464 -15.61 -5.09 -29.04
C VAL A 464 -15.60 -4.32 -27.73
N ALA A 465 -14.67 -3.35 -27.58
CA ALA A 465 -14.54 -2.49 -26.42
C ALA A 465 -15.14 -1.09 -26.64
N GLU A 466 -15.70 -0.79 -27.81
CA GLU A 466 -16.35 0.49 -28.09
C GLU A 466 -17.76 0.52 -27.49
N LYS A 467 -17.91 1.19 -26.33
CA LYS A 467 -19.24 1.54 -25.81
C LYS A 467 -19.16 2.86 -25.05
N PRO A 468 -19.76 3.95 -25.56
CA PRO A 468 -19.83 5.22 -24.85
C PRO A 468 -20.46 5.09 -23.46
N LEU A 469 -20.07 5.97 -22.54
CA LEU A 469 -20.71 6.05 -21.24
C LEU A 469 -22.09 6.72 -21.39
N GLU A 470 -23.13 6.00 -20.98
CA GLU A 470 -24.51 6.49 -20.99
C GLU A 470 -24.98 6.77 -19.57
N ILE A 471 -25.29 8.04 -19.30
CA ILE A 471 -25.84 8.46 -18.01
C ILE A 471 -27.34 8.20 -18.02
N ASN A 472 -27.79 7.16 -17.32
CA ASN A 472 -29.20 6.82 -17.23
C ASN A 472 -29.97 7.88 -16.44
N ALA A 473 -31.00 8.48 -17.05
CA ALA A 473 -31.83 9.51 -16.44
C ALA A 473 -32.64 9.02 -15.23
N ASP A 474 -32.92 7.71 -15.14
CA ASP A 474 -33.63 7.10 -14.00
C ASP A 474 -32.75 6.98 -12.75
N LYS A 475 -31.43 7.18 -12.90
CA LYS A 475 -30.45 7.11 -11.81
C LYS A 475 -30.01 8.51 -11.44
N LYS A 476 -30.50 9.01 -10.31
CA LYS A 476 -30.27 10.38 -9.85
C LYS A 476 -29.87 10.43 -8.37
N PRO A 477 -28.56 10.55 -8.05
CA PRO A 477 -27.44 10.73 -8.98
C PRO A 477 -27.01 9.42 -9.68
N PHE A 478 -26.53 9.54 -10.92
CA PHE A 478 -25.68 8.53 -11.55
C PHE A 478 -24.28 8.63 -10.93
N VAL A 479 -23.75 7.52 -10.41
CA VAL A 479 -22.55 7.51 -9.58
C VAL A 479 -21.40 6.88 -10.35
N ILE A 480 -20.35 7.67 -10.58
CA ILE A 480 -19.10 7.25 -11.22
C ILE A 480 -18.02 7.16 -10.14
N LEU A 481 -17.53 5.96 -9.88
CA LEU A 481 -16.38 5.71 -9.01
C LEU A 481 -15.12 5.66 -9.87
N MET A 482 -14.23 6.64 -9.70
CA MET A 482 -12.98 6.72 -10.44
C MET A 482 -11.89 5.98 -9.68
N VAL A 483 -11.23 5.02 -10.32
CA VAL A 483 -10.16 4.22 -9.72
C VAL A 483 -8.92 4.20 -10.59
N GLY A 484 -7.78 3.83 -10.03
CA GLY A 484 -6.50 3.76 -10.73
C GLY A 484 -5.33 4.23 -9.89
N VAL A 485 -4.11 4.04 -10.39
CA VAL A 485 -2.90 4.37 -9.62
C VAL A 485 -2.59 5.86 -9.62
N ASN A 486 -1.64 6.32 -8.80
CA ASN A 486 -1.23 7.72 -8.78
C ASN A 486 -0.55 8.12 -10.10
N GLY A 487 -0.72 9.39 -10.49
CA GLY A 487 -0.06 9.94 -11.67
C GLY A 487 -0.68 9.57 -13.03
N VAL A 488 -1.67 8.67 -13.09
CA VAL A 488 -2.36 8.28 -14.36
C VAL A 488 -3.41 9.30 -14.82
N GLY A 489 -3.55 10.43 -14.15
CA GLY A 489 -4.50 11.49 -14.57
C GLY A 489 -5.95 11.31 -14.11
N LYS A 490 -6.22 10.60 -13.00
CA LYS A 490 -7.58 10.44 -12.42
C LYS A 490 -8.27 11.78 -12.15
N THR A 491 -7.69 12.61 -11.27
CA THR A 491 -8.28 13.90 -10.86
C THR A 491 -8.43 14.86 -12.05
N THR A 492 -7.48 14.86 -12.97
CA THR A 492 -7.59 15.60 -14.25
C THR A 492 -8.75 15.10 -15.10
N THR A 493 -8.92 13.77 -15.21
CA THR A 493 -10.04 13.16 -15.93
C THR A 493 -11.38 13.51 -15.29
N ILE A 494 -11.46 13.54 -13.96
CA ILE A 494 -12.65 13.99 -13.22
C ILE A 494 -13.02 15.42 -13.60
N GLY A 495 -12.06 16.34 -13.58
CA GLY A 495 -12.30 17.73 -13.98
C GLY A 495 -12.83 17.88 -15.41
N LYS A 496 -12.26 17.10 -16.35
CA LYS A 496 -12.70 17.09 -17.76
C LYS A 496 -14.11 16.50 -17.92
N LEU A 497 -14.39 15.35 -17.29
CA LEU A 497 -15.72 14.72 -17.31
C LEU A 497 -16.78 15.63 -16.68
N ALA A 498 -16.46 16.25 -15.54
CA ALA A 498 -17.34 17.16 -14.85
C ALA A 498 -17.73 18.34 -15.77
N LYS A 499 -16.75 18.93 -16.47
CA LYS A 499 -17.03 19.98 -17.46
C LYS A 499 -17.86 19.48 -18.63
N GLN A 500 -17.54 18.31 -19.16
CA GLN A 500 -18.29 17.71 -20.27
C GLN A 500 -19.76 17.52 -19.90
N PHE A 501 -20.05 16.94 -18.73
CA PHE A 501 -21.43 16.75 -18.29
C PHE A 501 -22.16 18.07 -18.02
N GLN A 502 -21.48 19.09 -17.50
CA GLN A 502 -22.04 20.45 -17.41
C GLN A 502 -22.39 21.04 -18.79
N GLN A 503 -21.52 20.86 -19.79
CA GLN A 503 -21.78 21.31 -21.17
C GLN A 503 -22.97 20.57 -21.80
N GLU A 504 -23.22 19.33 -21.39
CA GLU A 504 -24.40 18.54 -21.74
C GLU A 504 -25.65 18.94 -20.92
N GLY A 505 -25.56 19.95 -20.05
CA GLY A 505 -26.66 20.47 -19.24
C GLY A 505 -26.97 19.68 -17.97
N LYS A 506 -26.08 18.76 -17.56
CA LYS A 506 -26.24 17.95 -16.34
C LYS A 506 -25.65 18.68 -15.13
N SER A 507 -26.33 18.59 -13.99
CA SER A 507 -25.79 19.01 -12.70
C SER A 507 -24.79 17.96 -12.18
N VAL A 508 -23.63 18.43 -11.73
CA VAL A 508 -22.52 17.57 -11.28
C VAL A 508 -22.16 17.89 -9.84
N MET A 509 -21.77 16.87 -9.07
CA MET A 509 -21.16 16.99 -7.76
C MET A 509 -19.91 16.10 -7.72
N LEU A 510 -18.88 16.54 -7.00
CA LEU A 510 -17.63 15.80 -6.83
C LEU A 510 -17.47 15.34 -5.38
N ALA A 511 -16.92 14.14 -5.19
CA ALA A 511 -16.51 13.64 -3.88
C ALA A 511 -14.98 13.48 -3.83
N ALA A 512 -14.34 14.17 -2.88
CA ALA A 512 -12.90 14.10 -2.66
C ALA A 512 -12.51 12.88 -1.82
N GLY A 513 -12.61 11.68 -2.41
CA GLY A 513 -12.31 10.42 -1.74
C GLY A 513 -10.83 10.02 -1.74
N ASP A 514 -9.90 10.79 -2.33
CA ASP A 514 -8.45 10.65 -2.08
C ASP A 514 -8.08 11.42 -0.79
N THR A 515 -8.56 10.94 0.35
CA THR A 515 -8.39 11.64 1.65
C THR A 515 -6.97 11.58 2.19
N PHE A 516 -6.14 10.66 1.70
CA PHE A 516 -4.74 10.49 2.11
C PHE A 516 -3.82 11.57 1.54
N ARG A 517 -4.21 12.25 0.45
CA ARG A 517 -3.40 13.27 -0.21
C ARG A 517 -4.12 14.62 -0.09
N ALA A 518 -3.67 15.46 0.85
CA ALA A 518 -4.21 16.81 1.04
C ALA A 518 -4.27 17.59 -0.28
N ALA A 519 -3.18 17.57 -1.06
CA ALA A 519 -3.12 18.21 -2.38
C ALA A 519 -4.12 17.65 -3.40
N ALA A 520 -4.53 16.38 -3.31
CA ALA A 520 -5.54 15.81 -4.22
C ALA A 520 -6.94 16.34 -3.89
N VAL A 521 -7.26 16.48 -2.59
CA VAL A 521 -8.49 17.10 -2.13
C VAL A 521 -8.55 18.57 -2.59
N GLU A 522 -7.48 19.32 -2.35
CA GLU A 522 -7.36 20.73 -2.76
C GLU A 522 -7.45 20.89 -4.27
N GLN A 523 -6.73 20.06 -5.04
CA GLN A 523 -6.79 20.08 -6.50
C GLN A 523 -8.24 19.87 -7.00
N LEU A 524 -8.96 18.91 -6.42
CA LEU A 524 -10.36 18.66 -6.77
C LEU A 524 -11.28 19.84 -6.38
N GLN A 525 -11.03 20.47 -5.24
CA GLN A 525 -11.74 21.68 -4.80
C GLN A 525 -11.52 22.85 -5.75
N VAL A 526 -10.27 23.11 -6.17
CA VAL A 526 -9.93 24.14 -7.17
C VAL A 526 -10.63 23.86 -8.50
N TRP A 527 -10.67 22.59 -8.94
CA TRP A 527 -11.45 22.19 -10.13
C TRP A 527 -12.94 22.47 -9.98
N GLY A 528 -13.48 22.20 -8.79
CA GLY A 528 -14.86 22.50 -8.43
C GLY A 528 -15.16 23.99 -8.48
N GLU A 529 -14.37 24.81 -7.78
CA GLU A 529 -14.51 26.27 -7.74
C GLU A 529 -14.39 26.89 -9.15
N ARG A 530 -13.41 26.46 -9.92
CA ARG A 530 -13.19 26.95 -11.30
C ARG A 530 -14.37 26.67 -12.23
N ASN A 531 -15.17 25.65 -11.94
CA ASN A 531 -16.29 25.23 -12.78
C ASN A 531 -17.66 25.41 -12.11
N ASP A 532 -17.73 26.07 -10.95
CA ASP A 532 -18.95 26.23 -10.15
C ASP A 532 -19.64 24.87 -9.85
N ILE A 533 -18.84 23.91 -9.39
CA ILE A 533 -19.27 22.55 -9.02
C ILE A 533 -19.07 22.34 -7.53
N SER A 534 -20.11 21.85 -6.84
CA SER A 534 -20.01 21.48 -5.43
C SER A 534 -19.08 20.29 -5.23
N VAL A 535 -18.10 20.45 -4.34
CA VAL A 535 -17.18 19.38 -3.91
C VAL A 535 -17.45 19.05 -2.45
N VAL A 536 -17.65 17.76 -2.18
CA VAL A 536 -17.77 17.23 -0.81
C VAL A 536 -16.42 16.66 -0.40
N ALA A 537 -15.86 17.21 0.67
CA ALA A 537 -14.57 16.84 1.23
C ALA A 537 -14.65 16.85 2.76
N GLN A 538 -13.77 16.06 3.40
CA GLN A 538 -13.54 16.08 4.85
C GLN A 538 -12.06 16.40 5.12
N HIS A 539 -11.62 16.30 6.38
CA HIS A 539 -10.23 16.54 6.76
C HIS A 539 -9.29 15.46 6.18
N THR A 540 -8.02 15.79 5.98
CA THR A 540 -6.98 14.86 5.52
C THR A 540 -6.90 13.64 6.44
N GLY A 541 -6.85 12.43 5.86
CA GLY A 541 -6.85 11.17 6.59
C GLY A 541 -8.25 10.68 7.01
N ALA A 542 -9.33 11.38 6.64
CA ALA A 542 -10.69 10.90 6.84
C ALA A 542 -10.95 9.58 6.10
N ASP A 543 -11.95 8.81 6.56
CA ASP A 543 -12.36 7.59 5.88
C ASP A 543 -13.01 7.88 4.52
N SER A 544 -12.36 7.48 3.43
CA SER A 544 -12.81 7.73 2.05
C SER A 544 -14.24 7.24 1.78
N ALA A 545 -14.60 6.07 2.35
CA ALA A 545 -15.96 5.54 2.23
C ALA A 545 -17.01 6.44 2.90
N SER A 546 -16.65 7.11 3.99
CA SER A 546 -17.52 8.07 4.68
C SER A 546 -17.68 9.36 3.86
N VAL A 547 -16.60 9.90 3.28
CA VAL A 547 -16.68 11.09 2.39
C VAL A 547 -17.59 10.83 1.20
N VAL A 548 -17.43 9.67 0.56
CA VAL A 548 -18.24 9.27 -0.59
C VAL A 548 -19.71 9.03 -0.21
N PHE A 549 -19.97 8.45 0.96
CA PHE A 549 -21.33 8.27 1.47
C PHE A 549 -22.04 9.62 1.69
N ASP A 550 -21.35 10.57 2.32
CA ASP A 550 -21.88 11.92 2.54
C ASP A 550 -22.14 12.65 1.21
N ALA A 551 -21.22 12.50 0.25
CA ALA A 551 -21.38 13.08 -1.08
C ALA A 551 -22.58 12.50 -1.83
N PHE A 552 -22.80 11.18 -1.74
CA PHE A 552 -23.97 10.54 -2.32
C PHE A 552 -25.27 11.03 -1.66
N GLN A 553 -25.33 11.08 -0.34
CA GLN A 553 -26.49 11.63 0.37
C GLN A 553 -26.76 13.09 -0.02
N ALA A 554 -25.72 13.93 -0.11
CA ALA A 554 -25.83 15.32 -0.53
C ALA A 554 -26.31 15.45 -1.99
N ALA A 555 -25.76 14.65 -2.91
CA ALA A 555 -26.17 14.62 -4.31
C ALA A 555 -27.64 14.21 -4.47
N LYS A 556 -28.09 13.20 -3.72
CA LYS A 556 -29.48 12.75 -3.68
C LYS A 556 -30.41 13.83 -3.12
N ALA A 557 -30.03 14.48 -2.02
CA ALA A 557 -30.82 15.56 -1.41
C ALA A 557 -30.95 16.79 -2.31
N ARG A 558 -29.92 17.09 -3.11
CA ARG A 558 -29.89 18.22 -4.05
C ARG A 558 -30.40 17.86 -5.45
N ASN A 559 -30.83 16.62 -5.69
CA ASN A 559 -31.24 16.12 -7.00
C ASN A 559 -30.18 16.39 -8.09
N VAL A 560 -28.93 16.08 -7.79
CA VAL A 560 -27.81 16.18 -8.75
C VAL A 560 -27.88 15.03 -9.74
N ASP A 561 -27.58 15.29 -11.01
CA ASP A 561 -27.64 14.28 -12.08
C ASP A 561 -26.46 13.30 -12.01
N VAL A 562 -25.23 13.81 -11.79
CA VAL A 562 -24.01 12.98 -11.77
C VAL A 562 -23.18 13.26 -10.52
N LEU A 563 -22.79 12.20 -9.82
CA LEU A 563 -21.78 12.22 -8.76
C LEU A 563 -20.51 11.53 -9.26
N ILE A 564 -19.39 12.22 -9.23
CA ILE A 564 -18.08 11.64 -9.54
C ILE A 564 -17.25 11.57 -8.27
N ALA A 565 -16.87 10.36 -7.85
CA ALA A 565 -16.07 10.13 -6.67
C ALA A 565 -14.61 9.83 -7.05
N ASP A 566 -13.69 10.66 -6.56
CA ASP A 566 -12.24 10.38 -6.61
C ASP A 566 -11.86 9.35 -5.56
N THR A 567 -10.76 8.63 -5.77
CA THR A 567 -10.24 7.65 -4.81
C THR A 567 -8.72 7.71 -4.73
N ALA A 568 -8.17 7.19 -3.64
CA ALA A 568 -6.73 6.95 -3.53
C ALA A 568 -6.20 6.03 -4.66
N GLY A 569 -4.90 6.14 -4.96
CA GLY A 569 -4.22 5.35 -6.01
C GLY A 569 -2.85 4.80 -5.63
N ARG A 570 -2.56 4.62 -4.34
CA ARG A 570 -1.26 4.16 -3.83
C ARG A 570 -1.07 2.63 -4.02
N LEU A 571 -0.64 2.22 -5.22
CA LEU A 571 -0.54 0.80 -5.59
C LEU A 571 0.53 0.02 -4.80
N GLN A 572 1.51 0.68 -4.17
CA GLN A 572 2.53 0.00 -3.36
C GLN A 572 1.94 -0.81 -2.19
N ASN A 573 0.79 -0.40 -1.66
CA ASN A 573 0.04 -1.11 -0.61
C ASN A 573 -1.23 -1.75 -1.19
N LYS A 574 -1.04 -2.67 -2.16
CA LYS A 574 -2.13 -3.24 -2.99
C LYS A 574 -3.32 -3.71 -2.16
N ASP A 575 -3.09 -4.48 -1.09
CA ASP A 575 -4.18 -5.09 -0.32
C ASP A 575 -5.04 -4.04 0.40
N ASN A 576 -4.39 -3.06 1.04
CA ASN A 576 -5.10 -1.98 1.74
C ASN A 576 -5.91 -1.12 0.76
N LEU A 577 -5.33 -0.79 -0.41
CA LEU A 577 -6.04 -0.03 -1.43
C LEU A 577 -7.27 -0.80 -1.96
N MET A 578 -7.12 -2.10 -2.25
CA MET A 578 -8.24 -2.89 -2.76
C MET A 578 -9.35 -3.05 -1.72
N GLN A 579 -9.01 -3.28 -0.44
CA GLN A 579 -9.99 -3.33 0.65
C GLN A 579 -10.73 -2.00 0.83
N GLU A 580 -10.02 -0.87 0.68
CA GLU A 580 -10.63 0.46 0.74
C GLU A 580 -11.64 0.67 -0.40
N LEU A 581 -11.28 0.31 -1.63
CA LEU A 581 -12.17 0.41 -2.79
C LEU A 581 -13.39 -0.51 -2.67
N GLU A 582 -13.20 -1.74 -2.19
CA GLU A 582 -14.30 -2.66 -1.87
C GLU A 582 -15.23 -2.10 -0.80
N LYS A 583 -14.66 -1.45 0.24
CA LYS A 583 -15.43 -0.78 1.29
C LYS A 583 -16.25 0.37 0.73
N ILE A 584 -15.66 1.22 -0.13
CA ILE A 584 -16.37 2.33 -0.79
C ILE A 584 -17.57 1.80 -1.59
N ALA A 585 -17.35 0.81 -2.46
CA ALA A 585 -18.41 0.20 -3.25
C ALA A 585 -19.52 -0.42 -2.38
N ARG A 586 -19.14 -1.13 -1.30
CA ARG A 586 -20.10 -1.71 -0.35
C ARG A 586 -20.93 -0.66 0.38
N VAL A 587 -20.32 0.47 0.72
CA VAL A 587 -21.01 1.58 1.41
C VAL A 587 -21.97 2.29 0.46
N MET A 588 -21.60 2.52 -0.80
CA MET A 588 -22.51 3.04 -1.83
C MET A 588 -23.74 2.14 -2.01
N LYS A 589 -23.55 0.81 -2.04
CA LYS A 589 -24.65 -0.18 -2.17
C LYS A 589 -25.71 -0.12 -1.07
N LYS A 590 -25.39 0.47 0.09
CA LYS A 590 -26.37 0.69 1.17
C LYS A 590 -27.39 1.77 0.83
N LEU A 591 -27.03 2.74 -0.02
CA LEU A 591 -27.87 3.87 -0.43
C LEU A 591 -28.65 3.58 -1.72
N ASP A 592 -27.99 2.88 -2.66
CA ASP A 592 -28.58 2.39 -3.90
C ASP A 592 -27.92 1.05 -4.25
N PRO A 593 -28.68 -0.07 -4.30
CA PRO A 593 -28.13 -1.38 -4.65
C PRO A 593 -27.39 -1.45 -5.99
N ASP A 594 -27.71 -0.55 -6.93
CA ASP A 594 -27.10 -0.51 -8.26
C ASP A 594 -25.88 0.43 -8.34
N ALA A 595 -25.53 1.11 -7.23
CA ALA A 595 -24.35 1.99 -7.17
C ALA A 595 -23.08 1.23 -6.73
N PRO A 596 -21.88 1.63 -7.21
CA PRO A 596 -21.64 2.61 -8.28
C PRO A 596 -22.17 2.12 -9.64
N HIS A 597 -22.72 3.05 -10.43
CA HIS A 597 -23.30 2.77 -11.74
C HIS A 597 -22.22 2.61 -12.82
N GLU A 598 -21.09 3.30 -12.63
CA GLU A 598 -19.87 3.12 -13.41
C GLU A 598 -18.67 3.04 -12.46
N VAL A 599 -17.85 2.01 -12.61
CA VAL A 599 -16.51 1.91 -12.00
C VAL A 599 -15.50 2.12 -13.13
N MET A 600 -14.93 3.32 -13.17
CA MET A 600 -14.07 3.77 -14.25
C MET A 600 -12.60 3.68 -13.84
N LEU A 601 -11.85 2.77 -14.45
CA LEU A 601 -10.40 2.70 -14.27
C LEU A 601 -9.70 3.71 -15.20
N THR A 602 -8.91 4.62 -14.64
CA THR A 602 -8.01 5.47 -15.42
C THR A 602 -6.63 4.83 -15.50
N ILE A 603 -6.08 4.75 -16.71
CA ILE A 603 -4.79 4.13 -17.02
C ILE A 603 -3.96 5.11 -17.85
N ASP A 604 -2.65 5.08 -17.65
CA ASP A 604 -1.68 5.81 -18.47
C ASP A 604 -1.23 4.93 -19.65
N ALA A 605 -1.46 5.39 -20.88
CA ALA A 605 -1.07 4.67 -22.10
C ALA A 605 0.44 4.44 -22.20
N GLY A 606 1.27 5.27 -21.57
CA GLY A 606 2.72 5.13 -21.57
C GLY A 606 3.25 3.99 -20.70
N THR A 607 2.41 3.38 -19.86
CA THR A 607 2.84 2.35 -18.90
C THR A 607 2.96 0.94 -19.50
N GLY A 608 2.58 0.76 -20.78
CA GLY A 608 2.72 -0.52 -21.49
C GLY A 608 2.03 -1.68 -20.75
N GLN A 609 2.70 -2.83 -20.62
CA GLN A 609 2.15 -4.02 -19.97
C GLN A 609 1.74 -3.83 -18.49
N ASN A 610 2.22 -2.79 -17.81
CA ASN A 610 1.77 -2.49 -16.44
C ASN A 610 0.27 -2.12 -16.40
N ALA A 611 -0.26 -1.54 -17.47
CA ALA A 611 -1.69 -1.29 -17.63
C ALA A 611 -2.50 -2.58 -17.50
N ILE A 612 -2.09 -3.65 -18.19
CA ILE A 612 -2.78 -4.94 -18.21
C ILE A 612 -2.85 -5.54 -16.80
N SER A 613 -1.75 -5.48 -16.07
CA SER A 613 -1.70 -5.92 -14.68
C SER A 613 -2.64 -5.11 -13.78
N GLN A 614 -2.74 -3.78 -14.01
CA GLN A 614 -3.65 -2.92 -13.27
C GLN A 614 -5.12 -3.25 -13.59
N VAL A 615 -5.51 -3.40 -14.85
CA VAL A 615 -6.89 -3.77 -15.21
C VAL A 615 -7.30 -5.05 -14.50
N ASN A 616 -6.46 -6.07 -14.54
CA ASN A 616 -6.74 -7.34 -13.88
C ASN A 616 -6.94 -7.18 -12.35
N LEU A 617 -6.06 -6.42 -11.69
CA LEU A 617 -6.10 -6.22 -10.25
C LEU A 617 -7.36 -5.45 -9.81
N PHE A 618 -7.63 -4.30 -10.44
CA PHE A 618 -8.80 -3.48 -10.09
C PHE A 618 -10.11 -4.17 -10.47
N ASN A 619 -10.15 -4.91 -11.58
CA ASN A 619 -11.34 -5.66 -11.97
C ASN A 619 -11.68 -6.78 -10.98
N LYS A 620 -10.67 -7.46 -10.44
CA LYS A 620 -10.87 -8.47 -9.39
C LYS A 620 -11.43 -7.86 -8.09
N ALA A 621 -10.98 -6.67 -7.71
CA ALA A 621 -11.38 -6.05 -6.44
C ALA A 621 -12.78 -5.41 -6.50
N VAL A 622 -13.06 -4.59 -7.52
CA VAL A 622 -14.30 -3.78 -7.55
C VAL A 622 -15.21 -4.05 -8.73
N GLY A 623 -14.78 -4.82 -9.73
CA GLY A 623 -15.52 -5.04 -10.97
C GLY A 623 -15.59 -3.78 -11.82
N LEU A 624 -14.73 -3.68 -12.82
CA LEU A 624 -14.68 -2.49 -13.69
C LEU A 624 -15.79 -2.55 -14.74
N THR A 625 -16.40 -1.40 -15.02
CA THR A 625 -17.42 -1.25 -16.06
C THR A 625 -16.99 -0.33 -17.19
N GLY A 626 -15.90 0.42 -16.98
CA GLY A 626 -15.31 1.27 -18.00
C GLY A 626 -13.83 1.54 -17.77
N ILE A 627 -13.14 1.85 -18.86
CA ILE A 627 -11.73 2.24 -18.87
C ILE A 627 -11.59 3.61 -19.54
N THR A 628 -10.78 4.47 -18.93
CA THR A 628 -10.28 5.70 -19.54
C THR A 628 -8.78 5.60 -19.73
N LEU A 629 -8.32 5.71 -20.97
CA LEU A 629 -6.90 5.67 -21.30
C LEU A 629 -6.38 7.09 -21.50
N THR A 630 -5.34 7.51 -20.79
CA THR A 630 -4.83 8.90 -20.82
C THR A 630 -3.40 8.96 -21.33
N LYS A 631 -2.90 10.18 -21.56
CA LYS A 631 -1.52 10.50 -21.98
C LYS A 631 -1.08 9.84 -23.28
N LEU A 632 -2.02 9.61 -24.20
CA LEU A 632 -1.71 9.08 -25.53
C LEU A 632 -0.81 10.02 -26.34
N ASP A 633 -0.86 11.32 -26.06
CA ASP A 633 -0.02 12.37 -26.63
C ASP A 633 1.45 12.32 -26.16
N GLY A 634 1.68 11.79 -24.97
CA GLY A 634 3.01 11.68 -24.37
C GLY A 634 3.82 10.51 -24.91
N THR A 635 3.18 9.48 -25.47
CA THR A 635 3.78 8.15 -25.65
C THR A 635 3.80 7.66 -27.10
N ALA A 636 4.82 6.88 -27.43
CA ALA A 636 4.89 6.10 -28.67
C ALA A 636 4.40 4.64 -28.50
N LYS A 637 4.01 4.29 -27.26
CA LYS A 637 3.61 2.95 -26.81
C LYS A 637 2.08 2.80 -26.70
N GLY A 638 1.34 3.41 -27.62
CA GLY A 638 -0.13 3.40 -27.57
C GLY A 638 -0.78 2.04 -27.89
N GLY A 639 -0.02 0.99 -28.22
CA GLY A 639 -0.56 -0.33 -28.56
C GLY A 639 -1.23 -1.07 -27.41
N VAL A 640 -1.00 -0.63 -26.17
CA VAL A 640 -1.64 -1.18 -24.97
C VAL A 640 -3.17 -1.18 -25.03
N ILE A 641 -3.77 -0.26 -25.79
CA ILE A 641 -5.22 -0.17 -25.96
C ILE A 641 -5.81 -1.44 -26.60
N PHE A 642 -5.09 -2.04 -27.56
CA PHE A 642 -5.51 -3.27 -28.23
C PHE A 642 -5.45 -4.45 -27.26
N ALA A 643 -4.39 -4.53 -26.47
CA ALA A 643 -4.19 -5.56 -25.46
C ALA A 643 -5.29 -5.53 -24.38
N VAL A 644 -5.65 -4.32 -23.93
CA VAL A 644 -6.73 -4.12 -22.95
C VAL A 644 -8.08 -4.52 -23.55
N ALA A 645 -8.37 -4.09 -24.77
CA ALA A 645 -9.63 -4.39 -25.45
C ALA A 645 -9.83 -5.91 -25.66
N ASP A 646 -8.79 -6.58 -26.17
CA ASP A 646 -8.84 -8.01 -26.48
C ASP A 646 -9.00 -8.87 -25.22
N LYS A 647 -8.21 -8.58 -24.18
CA LYS A 647 -8.11 -9.45 -22.99
C LYS A 647 -9.27 -9.32 -22.01
N PHE A 648 -9.80 -8.10 -21.82
CA PHE A 648 -10.75 -7.83 -20.74
C PHE A 648 -12.19 -7.61 -21.21
N GLN A 649 -12.40 -7.21 -22.47
CA GLN A 649 -13.73 -6.88 -23.00
C GLN A 649 -14.50 -5.86 -22.14
N ILE A 650 -13.76 -5.03 -21.38
CA ILE A 650 -14.32 -3.93 -20.61
C ILE A 650 -14.35 -2.70 -21.52
N PRO A 651 -15.49 -2.00 -21.62
CA PRO A 651 -15.59 -0.86 -22.52
C PRO A 651 -14.55 0.22 -22.26
N ILE A 652 -13.87 0.63 -23.33
CA ILE A 652 -13.09 1.86 -23.32
C ILE A 652 -14.07 3.00 -23.55
N ARG A 653 -14.24 3.83 -22.53
CA ARG A 653 -15.22 4.94 -22.53
C ARG A 653 -14.60 6.19 -23.10
N TYR A 654 -13.37 6.48 -22.68
CA TYR A 654 -12.68 7.71 -23.01
C TYR A 654 -11.20 7.50 -23.32
N ILE A 655 -10.68 8.39 -24.16
CA ILE A 655 -9.24 8.54 -24.44
C ILE A 655 -8.81 9.99 -24.18
N GLY A 656 -7.68 10.17 -23.50
CA GLY A 656 -7.06 11.45 -23.21
C GLY A 656 -5.85 11.68 -24.11
N VAL A 657 -5.90 12.74 -24.91
CA VAL A 657 -4.93 13.05 -25.98
C VAL A 657 -4.27 14.42 -25.81
N GLY A 658 -4.21 14.91 -24.57
CA GLY A 658 -3.66 16.22 -24.21
C GLY A 658 -4.10 16.69 -22.83
N GLU A 659 -3.58 17.83 -22.40
CA GLU A 659 -3.85 18.42 -21.09
C GLU A 659 -5.09 19.32 -21.06
N GLY A 660 -5.47 19.89 -22.21
CA GLY A 660 -6.60 20.80 -22.34
C GLY A 660 -7.94 20.15 -21.97
N ILE A 661 -8.90 20.98 -21.58
CA ILE A 661 -10.22 20.51 -21.10
C ILE A 661 -10.99 19.72 -22.16
N ASP A 662 -10.79 20.07 -23.43
CA ASP A 662 -11.41 19.42 -24.59
C ASP A 662 -10.65 18.18 -25.07
N ASP A 663 -9.54 17.80 -24.42
CA ASP A 663 -8.66 16.73 -24.87
C ASP A 663 -9.02 15.36 -24.26
N LEU A 664 -10.11 15.28 -23.51
CA LEU A 664 -10.77 14.01 -23.19
C LEU A 664 -11.86 13.74 -24.24
N ARG A 665 -11.79 12.59 -24.88
CA ARG A 665 -12.70 12.21 -25.97
C ARG A 665 -13.43 10.92 -25.63
N THR A 666 -14.71 10.86 -25.96
CA THR A 666 -15.40 9.57 -26.03
C THR A 666 -14.71 8.68 -27.05
N PHE A 667 -14.40 7.46 -26.65
CA PHE A 667 -13.71 6.52 -27.51
C PHE A 667 -14.60 6.06 -28.66
N LYS A 668 -14.04 6.10 -29.87
CA LYS A 668 -14.61 5.57 -31.11
C LYS A 668 -13.48 4.83 -31.83
N SER A 669 -13.66 3.55 -32.09
CA SER A 669 -12.61 2.72 -32.70
C SER A 669 -12.23 3.24 -34.08
N ASP A 670 -13.23 3.62 -34.87
CA ASP A 670 -13.04 3.99 -36.28
C ASP A 670 -12.23 5.29 -36.39
N ASP A 671 -12.59 6.32 -35.62
CA ASP A 671 -11.86 7.60 -35.55
C ASP A 671 -10.43 7.38 -35.02
N PHE A 672 -10.24 6.49 -34.04
CA PHE A 672 -8.93 6.18 -33.46
C PHE A 672 -8.02 5.48 -34.47
N ILE A 673 -8.52 4.45 -35.15
CA ILE A 673 -7.80 3.71 -36.18
C ILE A 673 -7.49 4.62 -37.37
N GLU A 674 -8.44 5.43 -37.81
CA GLU A 674 -8.21 6.36 -38.91
C GLU A 674 -7.11 7.37 -38.56
N ALA A 675 -7.13 7.94 -37.35
CA ALA A 675 -6.09 8.85 -36.90
C ALA A 675 -4.72 8.14 -36.84
N LEU A 676 -4.68 6.93 -36.26
CA LEU A 676 -3.47 6.14 -36.07
C LEU A 676 -2.80 5.74 -37.39
N PHE A 677 -3.58 5.41 -38.42
CA PHE A 677 -3.11 4.95 -39.73
C PHE A 677 -3.21 6.02 -40.84
N SER A 678 -3.54 7.27 -40.50
CA SER A 678 -3.61 8.34 -41.50
C SER A 678 -2.23 8.62 -42.10
N GLN A 679 -2.12 8.72 -43.43
CA GLN A 679 -0.84 9.01 -44.11
C GLN A 679 -0.57 10.52 -44.28
N ASP A 680 -1.56 11.37 -44.02
CA ASP A 680 -1.42 12.82 -44.11
C ASP A 680 -0.96 13.43 -42.78
N ASP A 681 0.05 14.31 -42.86
CA ASP A 681 0.51 15.21 -41.79
C ASP A 681 -0.37 16.46 -41.65
#